data_AF-A0A0C4F239-F1
#
_entry.id   AF-A0A0C4F239-F1
#
_cell.length_a   1.000
_cell.length_b   1.000
_cell.length_c   1.000
_cell.angle_alpha   90.00
_cell.angle_beta   90.00
_cell.angle_gamma   90.00
#
_symmetry.space_group_name_H-M   'P 1'
#
loop_
_entity.id
_entity.type
_entity.pdbx_description
1 polymer ?
#
loop_
_entity_poly.entity_id
_entity_poly.type
_entity_poly.pdbx_seq_one_letter_code
_entity_poly.pdbx_strand_id
1 'polypeptide(L)'
;MDRLPSELWELILRQIPNSLLRQTCLSLRTLTPHIPLSHQYRHLAIASDAELSRLRTDTAPPNAHLAALIHSVSLSAWRLRDNNLLINLINSAPNTRLIFLHIGPLFAPEQLDDLLRKHKPSLELLLLRFNQNVSIRSYEPFLKGAYFDTCLELLAKWPETPCFQSLSFVQDPPPQPVEKQIQHEGIAQPIILFRFWAITALAVSPLGRHLRRLRLRIPGRNLAGALTSTSTRVERVDVGPALHVDLPVPPFPSLEFLDISTSALPSVVTGLGPILRRFPCLTHLVIDRAGLIVPARFPADMDRVDETLRAIGSSVATAGLPRALEAKKLWSEAHAVFLQALALRHVSDTSASIAEDRPPHQPTAGPSTTTTAKTRRGRSAYASAPRWKPATLAPSSSTPSTTILPSSCPSSQKTRLEDERIPEKVSFLPDYSRLLSLCCGTALSPAAPEGEAGEDGEEEEEKTREAWESTFRGGFRTGLAKVDAAVQEAVEGHRRAVKVWKVGLDRLRKPQLVGGGGSKTKGTADGADPDNDKQAEERAAEVARKLNNRPVILVLSPSPPPFTGPTGPEEGLFGRFKRALNLVELPSSGEEEEEEEGALERAIAGYRNSRRRSDDGPAFCVRNGCAKHGVVGWMPPEHERPVRLIQSRRPPPLTPEHPPDEHQLVAGLQALALSPPRENDTLLADLGGELRHPVGCAHLVARTMWDVDSW
;
A
#
# COMPACT_ATOMS: atom_id res chain seq x y z
N MET A 1 27.96 22.87 -34.76
CA MET A 1 27.74 21.97 -33.60
C MET A 1 28.80 22.20 -32.52
N ASP A 2 30.09 22.32 -32.87
CA ASP A 2 31.20 22.43 -31.89
C ASP A 2 31.25 23.73 -31.07
N ARG A 3 30.33 24.67 -31.30
CA ARG A 3 30.23 25.94 -30.55
C ARG A 3 29.11 25.94 -29.49
N LEU A 4 28.35 24.85 -29.36
CA LEU A 4 27.29 24.78 -28.36
C LEU A 4 27.89 24.60 -26.96
N PRO A 5 27.55 25.47 -25.99
CA PRO A 5 27.92 25.28 -24.59
C PRO A 5 27.39 23.96 -24.02
N SER A 6 28.06 23.44 -23.00
CA SER A 6 27.70 22.18 -22.34
C SER A 6 26.28 22.18 -21.80
N GLU A 7 25.79 23.33 -21.35
CA GLU A 7 24.46 23.52 -20.80
C GLU A 7 23.37 23.33 -21.87
N LEU A 8 23.64 23.78 -23.10
CA LEU A 8 22.72 23.56 -24.22
C LEU A 8 22.70 22.09 -24.64
N TRP A 9 23.86 21.41 -24.63
CA TRP A 9 23.89 19.97 -24.85
C TRP A 9 23.11 19.22 -23.79
N GLU A 10 23.22 19.59 -22.52
CA GLU A 10 22.44 18.99 -21.44
C GLU A 10 20.94 19.19 -21.66
N LEU A 11 20.50 20.39 -22.05
CA LEU A 11 19.09 20.65 -22.36
C LEU A 11 18.59 19.83 -23.55
N ILE A 12 19.37 19.73 -24.64
CA ILE A 12 19.02 18.93 -25.82
C ILE A 12 18.93 17.45 -25.46
N LEU A 13 19.94 16.92 -24.78
CA LEU A 13 20.00 15.51 -24.41
C LEU A 13 18.91 15.12 -23.40
N ARG A 14 18.45 16.06 -22.55
CA ARG A 14 17.30 15.84 -21.65
C ARG A 14 15.97 15.67 -22.39
N GLN A 15 15.85 16.09 -23.65
CA GLN A 15 14.65 15.86 -24.46
C GLN A 15 14.63 14.46 -25.11
N ILE A 16 15.75 13.74 -25.07
CA ILE A 16 15.85 12.42 -25.69
C ILE A 16 15.33 11.37 -24.71
N PRO A 17 14.45 10.45 -25.15
CA PRO A 17 14.02 9.32 -24.33
C PRO A 17 15.21 8.54 -23.77
N ASN A 18 15.16 8.15 -22.50
CA ASN A 18 16.24 7.43 -21.82
C ASN A 18 16.66 6.14 -22.54
N SER A 19 15.68 5.46 -23.13
CA SER A 19 15.88 4.25 -23.95
C SER A 19 16.81 4.49 -25.13
N LEU A 20 16.81 5.70 -25.70
CA LEU A 20 17.61 6.09 -26.87
C LEU A 20 18.85 6.92 -26.49
N LEU A 21 18.86 7.53 -25.31
CA LEU A 21 19.85 8.53 -24.89
C LEU A 21 21.29 8.06 -25.09
N ARG A 22 21.62 6.84 -24.66
CA ARG A 22 22.99 6.32 -24.75
C ARG A 22 23.43 6.13 -26.19
N GLN A 23 22.59 5.53 -27.04
CA GLN A 23 22.91 5.32 -28.44
C GLN A 23 23.09 6.66 -29.15
N THR A 24 22.20 7.63 -28.88
CA THR A 24 22.31 8.97 -29.45
C THR A 24 23.57 9.68 -28.98
N CYS A 25 23.93 9.59 -27.69
CA CYS A 25 25.18 10.15 -27.18
C CYS A 25 26.41 9.53 -27.84
N LEU A 26 26.42 8.21 -28.05
CA LEU A 26 27.52 7.52 -28.74
C LEU A 26 27.65 8.00 -30.19
N SER A 27 26.54 8.11 -30.92
CA SER A 27 26.51 8.61 -32.29
C SER A 27 26.90 10.09 -32.38
N LEU A 28 26.43 10.93 -31.46
CA LEU A 28 26.82 12.34 -31.42
C LEU A 28 28.31 12.50 -31.09
N ARG A 29 28.87 11.61 -30.26
CA ARG A 29 30.28 11.67 -29.88
C ARG A 29 31.24 11.33 -31.01
N THR A 30 30.81 10.56 -32.02
CA THR A 30 31.61 10.39 -33.23
C THR A 30 31.70 11.68 -34.05
N LEU A 31 30.71 12.57 -33.91
CA LEU A 31 30.65 13.86 -34.59
C LEU A 31 31.28 14.99 -33.77
N THR A 32 31.13 14.98 -32.45
CA THR A 32 31.66 16.02 -31.56
C THR A 32 32.12 15.44 -30.21
N PRO A 33 33.38 15.65 -29.80
CA PRO A 33 33.92 15.07 -28.57
C PRO A 33 33.39 15.74 -27.29
N HIS A 34 32.64 16.84 -27.41
CA HIS A 34 32.15 17.65 -26.29
C HIS A 34 30.92 17.09 -25.57
N ILE A 35 30.35 15.97 -26.04
CA ILE A 35 29.20 15.34 -25.40
C ILE A 35 29.60 14.81 -24.00
N PRO A 36 28.93 15.26 -22.91
CA PRO A 36 29.29 14.83 -21.57
C PRO A 36 29.13 13.32 -21.36
N LEU A 37 30.14 12.70 -20.75
CA LEU A 37 30.13 11.29 -20.37
C LEU A 37 28.99 10.91 -19.43
N SER A 38 28.50 11.86 -18.62
CA SER A 38 27.38 11.65 -17.72
C SER A 38 26.16 11.10 -18.47
N HIS A 39 25.75 11.70 -19.58
CA HIS A 39 24.58 11.25 -20.34
C HIS A 39 24.77 9.86 -20.98
N GLN A 40 26.00 9.50 -21.34
CA GLN A 40 26.31 8.18 -21.91
C GLN A 40 26.12 7.05 -20.90
N TYR A 41 26.43 7.28 -19.62
CA TYR A 41 26.40 6.25 -18.57
C TYR A 41 25.25 6.40 -17.57
N ARG A 42 24.50 7.51 -17.61
CA ARG A 42 23.39 7.79 -16.70
C ARG A 42 22.29 6.74 -16.78
N HIS A 43 21.92 6.37 -18.00
CA HIS A 43 20.84 5.41 -18.26
C HIS A 43 21.39 4.26 -19.12
N LEU A 44 21.54 3.08 -18.51
CA LEU A 44 22.06 1.90 -19.20
C LEU A 44 20.93 1.01 -19.66
N ALA A 45 20.71 0.92 -20.97
CA ALA A 45 19.92 -0.14 -21.59
C ALA A 45 20.86 -1.29 -22.01
N ILE A 46 20.49 -2.52 -21.65
CA ILE A 46 21.27 -3.74 -21.90
C ILE A 46 20.37 -4.72 -22.67
N ALA A 47 20.66 -4.91 -23.95
CA ALA A 47 19.93 -5.79 -24.84
C ALA A 47 20.67 -7.09 -25.16
N SER A 48 21.96 -7.22 -24.80
CA SER A 48 22.77 -8.41 -25.11
C SER A 48 23.97 -8.63 -24.18
N ASP A 49 24.52 -9.86 -24.19
CA ASP A 49 25.75 -10.21 -23.48
C ASP A 49 26.97 -9.38 -23.93
N ALA A 50 27.08 -9.09 -25.23
CA ALA A 50 28.19 -8.32 -25.79
C ALA A 50 28.17 -6.89 -25.26
N GLU A 51 26.99 -6.29 -25.16
CA GLU A 51 26.81 -4.96 -24.60
C GLU A 51 27.12 -4.94 -23.10
N LEU A 52 26.64 -5.92 -22.34
CA LEU A 52 26.96 -6.06 -20.91
C LEU A 52 28.47 -6.20 -20.68
N SER A 53 29.14 -7.02 -21.48
CA SER A 53 30.59 -7.24 -21.39
C SER A 53 31.38 -5.97 -21.69
N ARG A 54 30.96 -5.20 -22.71
CA ARG A 54 31.53 -3.89 -23.03
C ARG A 54 31.34 -2.90 -21.89
N LEU A 55 30.11 -2.76 -21.38
CA LEU A 55 29.82 -1.88 -20.24
C LEU A 55 30.64 -2.24 -19.00
N ARG A 56 30.83 -3.54 -18.75
CA ARG A 56 31.65 -4.00 -17.63
C ARG A 56 33.12 -3.62 -17.81
N THR A 57 33.63 -3.73 -19.03
CA THR A 57 35.00 -3.34 -19.37
C THR A 57 35.18 -1.82 -19.24
N ASP A 58 34.23 -1.04 -19.74
CA ASP A 58 34.24 0.41 -19.68
C ASP A 58 34.22 0.94 -18.23
N THR A 59 33.50 0.26 -17.33
CA THR A 59 33.34 0.65 -15.91
C THR A 59 34.34 -0.02 -14.98
N ALA A 60 35.20 -0.91 -15.48
CA ALA A 60 36.25 -1.54 -14.70
C ALA A 60 37.37 -0.53 -14.37
N PRO A 61 38.19 -0.79 -13.33
CA PRO A 61 39.40 0.01 -13.07
C PRO A 61 40.27 0.12 -14.33
N PRO A 62 40.77 1.33 -14.67
CA PRO A 62 40.82 2.56 -13.86
C PRO A 62 39.55 3.45 -13.90
N ASN A 63 38.55 3.11 -14.71
CA ASN A 63 37.37 3.95 -14.97
C ASN A 63 36.21 3.75 -13.97
N ALA A 64 36.51 3.30 -12.75
CA ALA A 64 35.49 2.98 -11.75
C ALA A 64 34.57 4.17 -11.40
N HIS A 65 35.04 5.42 -11.60
CA HIS A 65 34.24 6.63 -11.41
C HIS A 65 33.02 6.70 -12.35
N LEU A 66 33.07 6.04 -13.52
CA LEU A 66 31.91 5.96 -14.43
C LEU A 66 30.74 5.20 -13.82
N ALA A 67 31.00 4.24 -12.92
CA ALA A 67 29.94 3.50 -12.23
C ALA A 67 29.11 4.42 -11.30
N ALA A 68 29.71 5.49 -10.76
CA ALA A 68 29.00 6.48 -9.96
C ALA A 68 28.06 7.36 -10.80
N LEU A 69 28.23 7.40 -12.13
CA LEU A 69 27.35 8.14 -13.04
C LEU A 69 26.06 7.36 -13.37
N ILE A 70 26.01 6.07 -13.08
CA ILE A 70 24.87 5.21 -13.41
C ILE A 70 23.71 5.49 -12.44
N HIS A 71 22.57 5.92 -12.99
CA HIS A 71 21.34 6.19 -12.26
C HIS A 71 20.23 5.19 -12.60
N SER A 72 20.18 4.69 -13.84
CA SER A 72 19.27 3.60 -14.20
C SER A 72 19.98 2.45 -14.91
N VAL A 73 19.50 1.25 -14.64
CA VAL A 73 19.88 0.03 -15.37
C VAL A 73 18.62 -0.68 -15.82
N SER A 74 18.52 -0.92 -17.12
CA SER A 74 17.42 -1.62 -17.77
C SER A 74 17.97 -2.82 -18.55
N LEU A 75 17.52 -4.01 -18.20
CA LEU A 75 17.77 -5.25 -18.94
C LEU A 75 16.53 -5.60 -19.75
N SER A 76 16.62 -5.49 -21.08
CA SER A 76 15.56 -5.93 -21.98
C SER A 76 15.75 -7.40 -22.42
N ALA A 77 16.97 -7.92 -22.37
CA ALA A 77 17.27 -9.30 -22.74
C ALA A 77 16.69 -10.30 -21.73
N TRP A 78 15.91 -11.28 -22.21
CA TRP A 78 15.40 -12.38 -21.38
C TRP A 78 16.46 -13.43 -21.03
N ARG A 79 17.57 -13.45 -21.77
CA ARG A 79 18.63 -14.45 -21.62
C ARG A 79 19.97 -13.76 -21.70
N LEU A 80 20.73 -13.86 -20.62
CA LEU A 80 22.15 -13.60 -20.59
C LEU A 80 22.88 -14.91 -20.31
N ARG A 81 24.09 -15.04 -20.84
CA ARG A 81 24.99 -16.16 -20.53
C ARG A 81 25.51 -16.06 -19.11
N ASP A 82 25.74 -14.84 -18.62
CA ASP A 82 26.26 -14.59 -17.28
C ASP A 82 25.54 -13.42 -16.58
N ASN A 83 24.50 -13.75 -15.81
CA ASN A 83 23.79 -12.74 -15.01
C ASN A 83 24.64 -12.17 -13.87
N ASN A 84 25.74 -12.84 -13.46
CA ASN A 84 26.59 -12.32 -12.39
C ASN A 84 27.34 -11.05 -12.82
N LEU A 85 27.67 -10.92 -14.12
CA LEU A 85 28.23 -9.68 -14.65
C LEU A 85 27.26 -8.51 -14.51
N LEU A 86 25.96 -8.74 -14.75
CA LEU A 86 24.93 -7.74 -14.55
C LEU A 86 24.81 -7.34 -13.08
N ILE A 87 24.78 -8.31 -12.18
CA ILE A 87 24.70 -8.07 -10.73
C ILE A 87 25.91 -7.26 -10.25
N ASN A 88 27.10 -7.63 -10.71
CA ASN A 88 28.33 -6.91 -10.38
C ASN A 88 28.31 -5.47 -10.90
N LEU A 89 27.80 -5.26 -12.11
CA LEU A 89 27.62 -3.91 -12.67
C LEU A 89 26.68 -3.07 -11.79
N ILE A 90 25.48 -3.58 -11.48
CA ILE A 90 24.49 -2.84 -10.67
C ILE A 90 25.03 -2.60 -9.24
N ASN A 91 25.66 -3.59 -8.62
CA ASN A 91 26.21 -3.45 -7.26
C ASN A 91 27.43 -2.51 -7.19
N SER A 92 28.10 -2.25 -8.32
CA SER A 92 29.16 -1.26 -8.44
C SER A 92 28.65 0.18 -8.64
N ALA A 93 27.36 0.36 -8.91
CA ALA A 93 26.72 1.66 -9.14
C ALA A 93 25.99 2.15 -7.88
N PRO A 94 26.66 2.92 -6.99
CA PRO A 94 26.09 3.33 -5.69
C PRO A 94 24.88 4.26 -5.83
N ASN A 95 24.77 5.00 -6.94
CA ASN A 95 23.73 6.00 -7.18
C ASN A 95 22.56 5.45 -8.01
N THR A 96 22.42 4.13 -8.10
CA THR A 96 21.33 3.52 -8.87
C THR A 96 19.98 3.84 -8.24
N ARG A 97 19.15 4.59 -8.96
CA ARG A 97 17.78 4.98 -8.59
C ARG A 97 16.73 4.06 -9.20
N LEU A 98 16.97 3.57 -10.42
CA LEU A 98 15.99 2.78 -11.16
C LEU A 98 16.62 1.46 -11.61
N ILE A 99 15.94 0.34 -11.35
CA ILE A 99 16.33 -0.99 -11.83
C ILE A 99 15.14 -1.61 -12.56
N PHE A 100 15.33 -1.96 -13.83
CA PHE A 100 14.37 -2.68 -14.65
C PHE A 100 14.98 -3.99 -15.15
N LEU A 101 14.38 -5.13 -14.79
CA LEU A 101 14.91 -6.45 -15.12
C LEU A 101 13.86 -7.34 -15.77
N HIS A 102 14.17 -7.80 -16.98
CA HIS A 102 13.55 -8.96 -17.62
C HIS A 102 14.21 -10.26 -17.12
N ILE A 103 13.51 -11.00 -16.26
CA ILE A 103 13.97 -12.22 -15.62
C ILE A 103 13.42 -13.42 -16.40
N GLY A 104 14.27 -13.99 -17.26
CA GLY A 104 13.94 -15.20 -18.03
C GLY A 104 14.48 -16.50 -17.40
N PRO A 105 14.38 -17.63 -18.13
CA PRO A 105 14.64 -18.98 -17.58
C PRO A 105 16.06 -19.27 -17.09
N LEU A 106 17.05 -18.46 -17.49
CA LEU A 106 18.45 -18.63 -17.08
C LEU A 106 18.82 -17.80 -15.85
N PHE A 107 17.90 -16.99 -15.34
CA PHE A 107 18.13 -16.12 -14.19
C PHE A 107 17.68 -16.86 -12.92
N ALA A 108 18.63 -17.24 -12.07
CA ALA A 108 18.36 -18.02 -10.87
C ALA A 108 17.86 -17.12 -9.72
N PRO A 109 17.05 -17.62 -8.77
CA PRO A 109 16.63 -16.84 -7.60
C PRO A 109 17.80 -16.31 -6.77
N GLU A 110 18.87 -17.10 -6.61
CA GLU A 110 20.07 -16.74 -5.84
C GLU A 110 20.75 -15.49 -6.42
N GLN A 111 20.67 -15.32 -7.74
CA GLN A 111 21.20 -14.15 -8.44
C GLN A 111 20.40 -12.89 -8.10
N LEU A 112 19.08 -12.99 -7.98
CA LEU A 112 18.25 -11.86 -7.54
C LEU A 112 18.48 -11.56 -6.05
N ASP A 113 18.68 -12.60 -5.25
CA ASP A 113 19.00 -12.47 -3.84
C ASP A 113 20.34 -11.75 -3.65
N ASP A 114 21.37 -12.10 -4.43
CA ASP A 114 22.68 -11.43 -4.39
C ASP A 114 22.61 -9.96 -4.83
N LEU A 115 21.73 -9.65 -5.79
CA LEU A 115 21.44 -8.27 -6.18
C LEU A 115 20.80 -7.49 -5.02
N LEU A 116 19.84 -8.07 -4.31
CA LEU A 116 19.06 -7.39 -3.27
C LEU A 116 19.61 -7.53 -1.86
N ARG A 117 20.64 -8.37 -1.66
CA ARG A 117 21.32 -8.56 -0.36
C ARG A 117 21.92 -7.26 0.16
N LYS A 118 22.49 -6.46 -0.74
CA LYS A 118 23.03 -5.14 -0.42
C LYS A 118 21.94 -4.09 -0.59
N HIS A 119 21.61 -3.40 0.51
CA HIS A 119 20.72 -2.25 0.53
C HIS A 119 21.19 -1.16 -0.46
N LYS A 120 20.22 -0.54 -1.14
CA LYS A 120 20.43 0.51 -2.14
C LYS A 120 19.72 1.77 -1.67
N PRO A 121 20.40 2.67 -0.95
CA PRO A 121 19.76 3.81 -0.29
C PRO A 121 19.15 4.83 -1.25
N SER A 122 19.63 4.88 -2.50
CA SER A 122 19.13 5.79 -3.54
C SER A 122 18.05 5.15 -4.43
N LEU A 123 17.69 3.88 -4.20
CA LEU A 123 16.74 3.19 -5.07
C LEU A 123 15.34 3.76 -4.88
N GLU A 124 14.70 4.12 -5.98
CA GLU A 124 13.35 4.70 -6.03
C GLU A 124 12.34 3.76 -6.67
N LEU A 125 12.79 3.02 -7.69
CA LEU A 125 11.97 2.16 -8.53
C LEU A 125 12.67 0.82 -8.78
N LEU A 126 11.95 -0.26 -8.48
CA LEU A 126 12.36 -1.62 -8.84
C LEU A 126 11.26 -2.29 -9.68
N LEU A 127 11.59 -2.60 -10.93
CA LEU A 127 10.70 -3.24 -11.90
C LEU A 127 11.24 -4.63 -12.24
N LEU A 128 10.54 -5.66 -11.78
CA LEU A 128 10.87 -7.06 -12.04
C LEU A 128 9.76 -7.66 -12.90
N ARG A 129 10.11 -8.09 -14.12
CA ARG A 129 9.21 -8.77 -15.03
C ARG A 129 9.75 -10.16 -15.31
N PHE A 130 8.94 -11.18 -15.08
CA PHE A 130 9.32 -12.58 -15.16
C PHE A 130 8.65 -13.24 -16.35
N ASN A 131 9.44 -13.79 -17.27
CA ASN A 131 8.96 -14.64 -18.35
C ASN A 131 9.71 -15.96 -18.30
N GLN A 132 9.22 -16.83 -17.43
CA GLN A 132 9.76 -18.16 -17.22
C GLN A 132 9.11 -19.19 -18.17
N ASN A 133 8.37 -18.73 -19.18
CA ASN A 133 7.73 -19.61 -20.13
C ASN A 133 8.82 -20.30 -20.97
N VAL A 134 8.86 -21.63 -20.88
CA VAL A 134 9.73 -22.49 -21.68
C VAL A 134 8.91 -23.12 -22.81
N SER A 135 9.47 -23.19 -24.01
CA SER A 135 8.81 -23.79 -25.17
C SER A 135 8.59 -25.29 -25.02
N ILE A 136 9.38 -25.95 -24.17
CA ILE A 136 9.27 -27.37 -23.83
C ILE A 136 9.05 -27.47 -22.33
N ARG A 137 8.08 -28.30 -21.91
CA ARG A 137 7.85 -28.61 -20.50
C ARG A 137 9.14 -29.12 -19.86
N SER A 138 9.77 -28.29 -19.03
CA SER A 138 10.79 -28.72 -18.10
C SER A 138 10.25 -28.56 -16.70
N TYR A 139 10.14 -29.67 -15.97
CA TYR A 139 9.86 -29.65 -14.54
C TYR A 139 11.08 -29.25 -13.71
N GLU A 140 12.25 -29.14 -14.33
CA GLU A 140 13.52 -28.87 -13.63
C GLU A 140 13.48 -27.57 -12.80
N PRO A 141 12.96 -26.43 -13.28
CA PRO A 141 12.85 -25.22 -12.45
C PRO A 141 11.92 -25.41 -11.25
N PHE A 142 10.86 -26.20 -11.41
CA PHE A 142 9.93 -26.52 -10.32
C PHE A 142 10.56 -27.46 -9.29
N LEU A 143 11.24 -28.50 -9.75
CA LEU A 143 11.93 -29.49 -8.89
C LEU A 143 13.09 -28.86 -8.12
N LYS A 144 13.75 -27.85 -8.69
CA LYS A 144 14.78 -27.07 -8.00
C LYS A 144 14.22 -26.05 -7.01
N GLY A 145 12.90 -25.86 -6.96
CA GLY A 145 12.27 -24.88 -6.08
C GLY A 145 12.66 -23.45 -6.43
N ALA A 146 12.75 -23.12 -7.72
CA ALA A 146 13.17 -21.81 -8.21
C ALA A 146 12.11 -20.72 -7.96
N TYR A 147 11.82 -20.45 -6.69
CA TYR A 147 10.90 -19.44 -6.22
C TYR A 147 11.66 -18.16 -5.89
N PHE A 148 11.11 -17.02 -6.30
CA PHE A 148 11.66 -15.70 -6.03
C PHE A 148 11.03 -15.06 -4.78
N ASP A 149 10.46 -15.86 -3.87
CA ASP A 149 9.86 -15.34 -2.63
C ASP A 149 10.88 -14.57 -1.77
N THR A 150 12.12 -15.06 -1.74
CA THR A 150 13.23 -14.53 -0.94
C THR A 150 13.55 -13.09 -1.30
N CYS A 151 13.34 -12.67 -2.55
CA CYS A 151 13.59 -11.28 -2.95
C CYS A 151 12.69 -10.29 -2.19
N LEU A 152 11.42 -10.62 -1.97
CA LEU A 152 10.49 -9.79 -1.21
C LEU A 152 10.80 -9.84 0.29
N GLU A 153 11.27 -10.99 0.80
CA GLU A 153 11.75 -11.10 2.18
C GLU A 153 13.01 -10.25 2.43
N LEU A 154 13.93 -10.20 1.47
CA LEU A 154 15.13 -9.37 1.54
C LEU A 154 14.76 -7.88 1.52
N LEU A 155 13.87 -7.46 0.62
CA LEU A 155 13.33 -6.10 0.60
C LEU A 155 12.63 -5.75 1.92
N ALA A 156 11.88 -6.69 2.51
CA ALA A 156 11.22 -6.49 3.80
C ALA A 156 12.21 -6.31 4.97
N LYS A 157 13.45 -6.77 4.82
CA LYS A 157 14.53 -6.61 5.81
C LYS A 157 15.38 -5.36 5.60
N TRP A 158 15.21 -4.64 4.48
CA TRP A 158 15.93 -3.41 4.24
C TRP A 158 15.59 -2.35 5.30
N PRO A 159 16.56 -1.48 5.67
CA PRO A 159 16.27 -0.35 6.52
C PRO A 159 15.29 0.60 5.83
N GLU A 160 14.77 1.54 6.62
CA GLU A 160 13.88 2.58 6.12
C GLU A 160 14.52 3.36 4.97
N THR A 161 13.83 3.43 3.83
CA THR A 161 14.33 4.03 2.59
C THR A 161 13.21 4.89 1.97
N PRO A 162 13.05 6.16 2.39
CA PRO A 162 11.90 6.98 1.98
C PRO A 162 11.80 7.28 0.48
N CYS A 163 12.92 7.21 -0.24
CA CYS A 163 12.93 7.38 -1.69
C CYS A 163 12.39 6.15 -2.43
N PHE A 164 12.41 4.95 -1.82
CA PHE A 164 11.90 3.72 -2.44
C PHE A 164 10.38 3.70 -2.41
N GLN A 165 9.78 4.24 -3.46
CA GLN A 165 8.33 4.48 -3.53
C GLN A 165 7.61 3.53 -4.48
N SER A 166 8.33 2.81 -5.35
CA SER A 166 7.72 2.07 -6.45
C SER A 166 8.30 0.67 -6.64
N LEU A 167 7.41 -0.31 -6.59
CA LEU A 167 7.74 -1.73 -6.81
C LEU A 167 6.79 -2.35 -7.82
N SER A 168 7.34 -2.99 -8.83
CA SER A 168 6.59 -3.83 -9.77
C SER A 168 7.17 -5.23 -9.80
N PHE A 169 6.30 -6.21 -9.63
CA PHE A 169 6.60 -7.63 -9.67
C PHE A 169 5.54 -8.30 -10.57
N VAL A 170 5.93 -8.62 -11.81
CA VAL A 170 5.01 -9.06 -12.86
C VAL A 170 5.44 -10.40 -13.38
N GLN A 171 4.60 -11.41 -13.24
CA GLN A 171 4.71 -12.66 -13.97
C GLN A 171 3.96 -12.57 -15.29
N ASP A 172 4.65 -12.84 -16.39
CA ASP A 172 4.01 -12.94 -17.69
C ASP A 172 3.10 -14.20 -17.71
N PRO A 173 1.85 -14.05 -18.15
CA PRO A 173 0.93 -15.18 -18.29
C PRO A 173 1.34 -16.13 -19.45
N PRO A 174 0.78 -17.35 -19.54
CA PRO A 174 1.34 -18.43 -20.36
C PRO A 174 0.89 -18.28 -21.80
N PRO A 175 1.76 -18.22 -22.83
CA PRO A 175 1.38 -17.94 -24.22
C PRO A 175 0.06 -18.62 -24.64
N GLN A 176 -0.85 -17.88 -25.29
CA GLN A 176 -2.17 -18.37 -25.61
C GLN A 176 -1.94 -19.46 -26.65
N PRO A 177 -2.58 -20.63 -26.50
CA PRO A 177 -2.44 -21.68 -27.48
C PRO A 177 -2.96 -21.11 -28.81
N VAL A 178 -2.05 -20.87 -29.75
CA VAL A 178 -2.43 -20.54 -31.12
C VAL A 178 -3.20 -21.74 -31.62
N GLU A 179 -4.48 -21.54 -31.96
CA GLU A 179 -5.56 -22.55 -32.08
C GLU A 179 -5.25 -23.80 -32.91
N LYS A 180 -4.14 -23.84 -33.66
CA LYS A 180 -3.88 -24.86 -34.67
C LYS A 180 -2.82 -25.92 -34.33
N GLN A 181 -2.00 -25.79 -33.27
CA GLN A 181 -0.83 -26.71 -33.15
C GLN A 181 -0.41 -27.25 -31.76
N ILE A 182 -1.02 -26.86 -30.63
CA ILE A 182 -0.55 -27.33 -29.30
C ILE A 182 -1.71 -27.86 -28.46
N GLN A 183 -2.44 -28.85 -28.95
CA GLN A 183 -3.49 -29.52 -28.16
C GLN A 183 -2.96 -30.63 -27.23
N HIS A 184 -1.69 -31.05 -27.36
CA HIS A 184 -1.19 -32.23 -26.64
C HIS A 184 -0.04 -32.01 -25.64
N GLU A 185 0.57 -30.83 -25.58
CA GLU A 185 1.69 -30.55 -24.67
C GLU A 185 1.44 -29.31 -23.80
N GLY A 186 0.33 -29.30 -23.04
CA GLY A 186 -0.10 -28.12 -22.26
C GLY A 186 1.02 -27.45 -21.44
N ILE A 187 1.36 -26.21 -21.74
CA ILE A 187 2.48 -25.52 -21.08
C ILE A 187 2.16 -25.35 -19.58
N ALA A 188 2.98 -25.92 -18.71
CA ALA A 188 2.91 -25.66 -17.28
C ALA A 188 3.67 -24.36 -16.98
N GLN A 189 3.00 -23.38 -16.39
CA GLN A 189 3.70 -22.18 -15.93
C GLN A 189 4.45 -22.47 -14.64
N PRO A 190 5.77 -22.22 -14.61
CA PRO A 190 6.49 -22.22 -13.36
C PRO A 190 5.92 -21.11 -12.46
N ILE A 191 5.70 -21.45 -11.20
CA ILE A 191 5.21 -20.53 -10.19
C ILE A 191 6.42 -19.75 -9.69
N ILE A 192 6.48 -18.45 -9.95
CA ILE A 192 7.64 -17.64 -9.49
C ILE A 192 7.51 -17.24 -8.01
N LEU A 193 6.27 -17.08 -7.53
CA LEU A 193 5.97 -16.71 -6.15
C LEU A 193 5.05 -17.76 -5.54
N PHE A 194 5.57 -18.52 -4.60
CA PHE A 194 4.86 -19.60 -3.93
C PHE A 194 4.37 -19.17 -2.55
N ARG A 195 5.13 -18.35 -1.85
CA ARG A 195 4.92 -17.98 -0.46
C ARG A 195 4.43 -16.55 -0.35
N PHE A 196 3.12 -16.36 -0.37
CA PHE A 196 2.53 -15.02 -0.29
C PHE A 196 2.77 -14.30 1.04
N TRP A 197 3.22 -14.98 2.10
CA TRP A 197 3.61 -14.31 3.34
C TRP A 197 4.77 -13.33 3.13
N ALA A 198 5.59 -13.50 2.09
CA ALA A 198 6.64 -12.55 1.75
C ALA A 198 6.05 -11.18 1.35
N ILE A 199 4.88 -11.15 0.71
CA ILE A 199 4.12 -9.91 0.45
C ILE A 199 3.65 -9.30 1.77
N THR A 200 3.12 -10.11 2.69
CA THR A 200 2.67 -9.64 4.00
C THR A 200 3.83 -9.09 4.84
N ALA A 201 5.01 -9.73 4.79
CA ALA A 201 6.22 -9.26 5.44
C ALA A 201 6.67 -7.90 4.86
N LEU A 202 6.66 -7.77 3.52
CA LEU A 202 6.96 -6.52 2.85
C LEU A 202 5.95 -5.43 3.22
N ALA A 203 4.65 -5.75 3.29
CA ALA A 203 3.57 -4.80 3.58
C ALA A 203 3.72 -4.07 4.91
N VAL A 204 4.28 -4.75 5.91
CA VAL A 204 4.49 -4.20 7.27
C VAL A 204 5.96 -3.83 7.54
N SER A 205 6.84 -3.94 6.55
CA SER A 205 8.26 -3.62 6.66
C SER A 205 8.52 -2.11 6.71
N PRO A 206 9.72 -1.65 7.15
CA PRO A 206 10.11 -0.24 7.07
C PRO A 206 10.03 0.31 5.65
N LEU A 207 10.38 -0.50 4.65
CA LEU A 207 10.31 -0.13 3.23
C LEU A 207 8.86 -0.07 2.72
N GLY A 208 8.01 -1.02 3.13
CA GLY A 208 6.59 -1.05 2.78
C GLY A 208 5.81 0.18 3.24
N ARG A 209 6.27 0.88 4.29
CA ARG A 209 5.66 2.13 4.76
C ARG A 209 5.76 3.27 3.75
N HIS A 210 6.78 3.26 2.90
CA HIS A 210 7.07 4.32 1.92
C HIS A 210 6.61 3.98 0.51
N LEU A 211 6.21 2.73 0.26
CA LEU A 211 5.69 2.30 -1.03
C LEU A 211 4.36 3.01 -1.35
N ARG A 212 4.39 3.84 -2.40
CA ARG A 212 3.23 4.54 -2.95
C ARG A 212 2.64 3.84 -4.16
N ARG A 213 3.48 3.16 -4.94
CA ARG A 213 3.10 2.50 -6.19
C ARG A 213 3.50 1.03 -6.15
N LEU A 214 2.51 0.15 -6.22
CA LEU A 214 2.71 -1.29 -6.19
C LEU A 214 2.01 -1.96 -7.37
N ARG A 215 2.77 -2.70 -8.16
CA ARG A 215 2.24 -3.59 -9.19
C ARG A 215 2.60 -5.03 -8.85
N LEU A 216 1.62 -5.88 -8.59
CA LEU A 216 1.79 -7.31 -8.34
C LEU A 216 0.88 -8.12 -9.28
N ARG A 217 1.41 -8.53 -10.42
CA ARG A 217 0.65 -9.30 -11.42
C ARG A 217 1.12 -10.75 -11.40
N ILE A 218 0.35 -11.62 -10.76
CA ILE A 218 0.65 -13.04 -10.67
C ILE A 218 -0.57 -13.81 -11.17
N PRO A 219 -0.57 -14.24 -12.45
CA PRO A 219 -1.73 -14.81 -13.11
C PRO A 219 -2.40 -15.93 -12.31
N GLY A 220 -3.71 -15.81 -12.10
CA GLY A 220 -4.53 -16.84 -11.45
C GLY A 220 -4.29 -17.02 -9.94
N ARG A 221 -3.44 -16.19 -9.31
CA ARG A 221 -3.16 -16.27 -7.88
C ARG A 221 -3.97 -15.24 -7.09
N ASN A 222 -4.53 -15.67 -5.97
CA ASN A 222 -5.24 -14.78 -5.05
C ASN A 222 -4.26 -14.05 -4.13
N LEU A 223 -4.04 -12.77 -4.41
CA LEU A 223 -3.15 -11.91 -3.62
C LEU A 223 -3.88 -11.12 -2.53
N ALA A 224 -5.22 -11.06 -2.55
CA ALA A 224 -6.00 -10.22 -1.64
C ALA A 224 -5.71 -10.57 -0.18
N GLY A 225 -5.68 -11.86 0.16
CA GLY A 225 -5.41 -12.30 1.53
C GLY A 225 -4.01 -11.89 2.02
N ALA A 226 -3.00 -11.99 1.17
CA ALA A 226 -1.62 -11.64 1.54
C ALA A 226 -1.39 -10.13 1.66
N LEU A 227 -2.05 -9.34 0.81
CA LEU A 227 -2.05 -7.88 0.83
C LEU A 227 -2.81 -7.32 2.05
N THR A 228 -3.88 -7.98 2.47
CA THR A 228 -4.81 -7.46 3.48
C THR A 228 -4.71 -8.13 4.86
N SER A 229 -3.83 -9.12 5.00
CA SER A 229 -3.60 -9.81 6.26
C SER A 229 -3.00 -8.86 7.30
N THR A 230 -3.68 -8.72 8.43
CA THR A 230 -3.24 -7.92 9.59
C THR A 230 -2.51 -8.73 10.65
N SER A 231 -2.31 -10.03 10.44
CA SER A 231 -1.93 -10.95 11.52
C SER A 231 -0.44 -10.96 11.89
N THR A 232 0.43 -10.27 11.16
CA THR A 232 1.88 -10.46 11.33
C THR A 232 2.56 -9.42 12.22
N ARG A 233 2.03 -8.19 12.29
CA ARG A 233 2.68 -7.12 13.05
C ARG A 233 1.65 -6.25 13.77
N VAL A 234 1.78 -6.21 15.08
CA VAL A 234 1.06 -5.31 15.97
C VAL A 234 2.03 -4.31 16.58
N GLU A 235 1.59 -3.08 16.74
CA GLU A 235 2.24 -2.07 17.54
C GLU A 235 1.70 -2.16 18.97
N ARG A 236 2.58 -2.51 19.91
CA ARG A 236 2.24 -2.55 21.34
C ARG A 236 2.25 -1.15 21.89
N VAL A 237 1.12 -0.73 22.42
CA VAL A 237 1.00 0.52 23.17
C VAL A 237 0.84 0.16 24.65
N ASP A 238 1.87 0.47 25.43
CA ASP A 238 1.83 0.29 26.89
C ASP A 238 0.85 1.28 27.52
N VAL A 239 -0.07 0.77 28.34
CA VAL A 239 -1.08 1.54 29.09
C VAL A 239 -0.75 1.59 30.59
N GLY A 240 0.40 1.05 30.97
CA GLY A 240 0.89 0.95 32.34
C GLY A 240 2.05 -0.06 32.43
N PRO A 241 2.52 -0.38 33.64
CA PRO A 241 3.68 -1.27 33.81
C PRO A 241 3.40 -2.73 33.42
N ALA A 242 2.14 -3.17 33.39
CA ALA A 242 1.76 -4.57 33.16
C ALA A 242 0.69 -4.78 32.08
N LEU A 243 0.17 -3.71 31.47
CA LEU A 243 -0.94 -3.76 30.52
C LEU A 243 -0.56 -3.07 29.22
N HIS A 244 -0.91 -3.70 28.09
CA HIS A 244 -0.66 -3.19 26.75
C HIS A 244 -1.87 -3.45 25.85
N VAL A 245 -1.97 -2.65 24.79
CA VAL A 245 -2.94 -2.81 23.71
C VAL A 245 -2.17 -3.08 22.42
N ASP A 246 -2.56 -4.13 21.72
CA ASP A 246 -2.00 -4.47 20.41
C ASP A 246 -2.81 -3.74 19.33
N LEU A 247 -2.20 -2.73 18.70
CA LEU A 247 -2.78 -2.03 17.56
C LEU A 247 -2.29 -2.64 16.25
N PRO A 248 -3.17 -2.95 15.29
CA PRO A 248 -2.74 -3.53 14.01
C PRO A 248 -1.93 -2.49 13.21
N VAL A 249 -0.77 -2.89 12.69
CA VAL A 249 -0.01 -2.05 11.77
C VAL A 249 -0.68 -2.13 10.38
N PRO A 250 -1.09 -1.00 9.79
CA PRO A 250 -1.69 -1.02 8.46
C PRO A 250 -0.69 -1.51 7.41
N PRO A 251 -1.09 -2.41 6.49
CA PRO A 251 -0.23 -2.81 5.37
C PRO A 251 -0.11 -1.66 4.38
N PHE A 252 1.11 -1.37 3.91
CA PHE A 252 1.42 -0.32 2.93
C PHE A 252 0.67 1.01 3.20
N PRO A 253 0.90 1.68 4.33
CA PRO A 253 0.12 2.85 4.76
C PRO A 253 0.13 4.02 3.75
N SER A 254 1.16 4.12 2.92
CA SER A 254 1.31 5.19 1.91
C SER A 254 0.86 4.78 0.50
N LEU A 255 0.21 3.63 0.33
CA LEU A 255 -0.11 3.10 -0.99
C LEU A 255 -1.20 3.93 -1.69
N GLU A 256 -0.82 4.54 -2.82
CA GLU A 256 -1.68 5.40 -3.64
C GLU A 256 -2.10 4.70 -4.94
N PHE A 257 -1.26 3.84 -5.50
CA PHE A 257 -1.52 3.10 -6.74
C PHE A 257 -1.29 1.60 -6.52
N LEU A 258 -2.31 0.78 -6.86
CA LEU A 258 -2.23 -0.67 -6.81
C LEU A 258 -2.67 -1.28 -8.14
N ASP A 259 -1.82 -2.13 -8.71
CA ASP A 259 -2.11 -2.90 -9.91
C ASP A 259 -1.93 -4.40 -9.62
N ILE A 260 -3.04 -5.11 -9.55
CA ILE A 260 -3.09 -6.56 -9.37
C ILE A 260 -3.76 -7.24 -10.57
N SER A 261 -3.64 -6.63 -11.75
CA SER A 261 -4.18 -7.21 -12.98
C SER A 261 -3.66 -8.63 -13.18
N THR A 262 -4.50 -9.50 -13.76
CA THR A 262 -4.30 -10.95 -13.97
C THR A 262 -4.27 -11.80 -12.70
N SER A 263 -4.11 -11.23 -11.51
CA SER A 263 -4.25 -11.96 -10.25
C SER A 263 -5.72 -12.22 -9.92
N ALA A 264 -6.02 -13.41 -9.43
CA ALA A 264 -7.39 -13.82 -9.16
C ALA A 264 -7.96 -13.07 -7.95
N LEU A 265 -9.16 -12.52 -8.08
CA LEU A 265 -9.95 -12.01 -6.98
C LEU A 265 -11.21 -12.88 -6.83
N PRO A 266 -11.43 -13.54 -5.68
CA PRO A 266 -12.47 -14.54 -5.54
C PRO A 266 -13.89 -13.95 -5.63
N SER A 267 -14.09 -12.74 -5.12
CA SER A 267 -15.35 -12.01 -5.23
C SER A 267 -15.14 -10.53 -4.87
N VAL A 268 -16.18 -9.71 -5.08
CA VAL A 268 -16.20 -8.32 -4.60
C VAL A 268 -16.05 -8.28 -3.07
N VAL A 269 -16.77 -9.14 -2.35
CA VAL A 269 -16.83 -9.10 -0.87
C VAL A 269 -15.56 -9.63 -0.21
N THR A 270 -14.99 -10.72 -0.74
CA THR A 270 -13.82 -11.39 -0.13
C THR A 270 -12.49 -11.03 -0.79
N GLY A 271 -12.52 -10.36 -1.94
CA GLY A 271 -11.33 -9.89 -2.65
C GLY A 271 -11.19 -8.37 -2.63
N LEU A 272 -12.09 -7.67 -3.34
CA LEU A 272 -12.01 -6.22 -3.53
C LEU A 272 -12.28 -5.41 -2.25
N GLY A 273 -13.32 -5.77 -1.49
CA GLY A 273 -13.70 -5.09 -0.26
C GLY A 273 -12.57 -4.99 0.76
N PRO A 274 -11.86 -6.10 1.10
CA PRO A 274 -10.69 -6.08 1.97
C PRO A 274 -9.57 -5.14 1.48
N ILE A 275 -9.30 -5.10 0.18
CA ILE A 275 -8.29 -4.20 -0.40
C ILE A 275 -8.69 -2.74 -0.16
N LEU A 276 -9.91 -2.36 -0.55
CA LEU A 276 -10.43 -1.00 -0.39
C LEU A 276 -10.50 -0.58 1.08
N ARG A 277 -10.83 -1.51 1.98
CA ARG A 277 -10.84 -1.28 3.43
C ARG A 277 -9.44 -1.03 3.97
N ARG A 278 -8.44 -1.82 3.57
CA ARG A 278 -7.09 -1.81 4.16
C ARG A 278 -6.17 -0.72 3.61
N PHE A 279 -6.42 -0.21 2.41
CA PHE A 279 -5.59 0.83 1.78
C PHE A 279 -6.37 2.16 1.68
N PRO A 280 -6.50 2.93 2.77
CA PRO A 280 -7.28 4.17 2.79
C PRO A 280 -6.69 5.27 1.88
N CYS A 281 -5.39 5.21 1.59
CA CYS A 281 -4.70 6.16 0.70
C CYS A 281 -4.84 5.83 -0.79
N LEU A 282 -5.49 4.72 -1.15
CA LEU A 282 -5.53 4.24 -2.52
C LEU A 282 -6.36 5.17 -3.42
N THR A 283 -5.70 5.72 -4.45
CA THR A 283 -6.28 6.64 -5.44
C THR A 283 -6.51 5.96 -6.79
N HIS A 284 -5.67 5.00 -7.17
CA HIS A 284 -5.75 4.29 -8.44
C HIS A 284 -5.67 2.79 -8.21
N LEU A 285 -6.62 2.04 -8.78
CA LEU A 285 -6.67 0.58 -8.68
C LEU A 285 -6.86 -0.05 -10.07
N VAL A 286 -5.99 -1.00 -10.42
CA VAL A 286 -6.10 -1.82 -11.64
C VAL A 286 -6.30 -3.28 -11.25
N ILE A 287 -7.42 -3.85 -11.68
CA ILE A 287 -7.88 -5.23 -11.40
C ILE A 287 -8.32 -5.92 -12.71
N ASP A 288 -7.65 -5.61 -13.82
CA ASP A 288 -8.02 -6.19 -15.12
C ASP A 288 -7.80 -7.70 -15.11
N ARG A 289 -8.72 -8.44 -15.74
CA ARG A 289 -8.62 -9.91 -15.86
C ARG A 289 -8.43 -10.60 -14.50
N ALA A 290 -8.89 -9.99 -13.42
CA ALA A 290 -8.84 -10.57 -12.08
C ALA A 290 -9.94 -11.60 -11.83
N GLY A 291 -10.81 -11.83 -12.81
CA GLY A 291 -11.95 -12.76 -12.69
C GLY A 291 -13.14 -12.20 -11.92
N LEU A 292 -13.14 -10.90 -11.57
CA LEU A 292 -14.29 -10.26 -10.95
C LEU A 292 -15.46 -10.13 -11.92
N ILE A 293 -15.20 -9.61 -13.13
CA ILE A 293 -16.20 -9.54 -14.20
C ILE A 293 -15.96 -10.70 -15.15
N VAL A 294 -16.83 -11.70 -15.08
CA VAL A 294 -16.87 -12.81 -16.04
C VAL A 294 -17.67 -12.34 -17.25
N PRO A 295 -17.09 -12.33 -18.46
CA PRO A 295 -17.82 -11.94 -19.67
C PRO A 295 -19.08 -12.78 -19.82
N ALA A 296 -20.21 -12.12 -20.09
CA ALA A 296 -21.47 -12.80 -20.33
C ALA A 296 -21.33 -13.69 -21.57
N ARG A 297 -21.63 -14.98 -21.42
CA ARG A 297 -21.69 -15.93 -22.54
C ARG A 297 -23.11 -16.10 -23.06
N PHE A 298 -24.08 -15.83 -22.19
CA PHE A 298 -25.50 -15.90 -22.46
C PHE A 298 -26.20 -14.67 -21.88
N PRO A 299 -27.40 -14.30 -22.36
CA PRO A 299 -28.14 -13.16 -21.82
C PRO A 299 -28.35 -13.21 -20.30
N ALA A 300 -28.55 -14.39 -19.71
CA ALA A 300 -28.71 -14.56 -18.26
C ALA A 300 -27.44 -14.22 -17.44
N ASP A 301 -26.26 -14.20 -18.05
CA ASP A 301 -25.04 -13.77 -17.37
C ASP A 301 -24.94 -12.23 -17.29
N MET A 302 -25.68 -11.48 -18.10
CA MET A 302 -25.70 -10.00 -18.04
C MET A 302 -26.22 -9.50 -16.70
N ASP A 303 -27.27 -10.12 -16.15
CA ASP A 303 -27.79 -9.78 -14.83
C ASP A 303 -26.74 -9.97 -13.72
N ARG A 304 -25.92 -11.02 -13.84
CA ARG A 304 -24.81 -11.28 -12.90
C ARG A 304 -23.69 -10.26 -13.04
N VAL A 305 -23.38 -9.85 -14.27
CA VAL A 305 -22.41 -8.78 -14.53
C VAL A 305 -22.91 -7.48 -13.92
N ASP A 306 -24.17 -7.14 -14.12
CA ASP A 306 -24.78 -5.93 -13.55
C ASP A 306 -24.83 -5.95 -12.02
N GLU A 307 -25.20 -7.08 -11.41
CA GLU A 307 -25.14 -7.27 -9.96
C GLU A 307 -23.71 -7.07 -9.45
N THR A 308 -22.72 -7.66 -10.13
CA THR A 308 -21.32 -7.55 -9.78
C THR A 308 -20.82 -6.11 -9.90
N LEU A 309 -21.14 -5.41 -10.99
CA LEU A 309 -20.76 -4.00 -11.21
C LEU A 309 -21.39 -3.08 -10.16
N ARG A 310 -22.67 -3.30 -9.83
CA ARG A 310 -23.36 -2.58 -8.76
C ARG A 310 -22.72 -2.85 -7.40
N ALA A 311 -22.33 -4.10 -7.14
CA ALA A 311 -21.60 -4.49 -5.93
C ALA A 311 -20.20 -3.85 -5.86
N ILE A 312 -19.46 -3.79 -6.97
CA ILE A 312 -18.17 -3.10 -7.07
C ILE A 312 -18.36 -1.61 -6.73
N GLY A 313 -19.30 -0.93 -7.39
CA GLY A 313 -19.62 0.47 -7.10
C GLY A 313 -19.97 0.70 -5.62
N SER A 314 -20.88 -0.11 -5.07
CA SER A 314 -21.28 0.00 -3.67
C SER A 314 -20.10 -0.28 -2.72
N SER A 315 -19.23 -1.25 -3.03
CA SER A 315 -18.07 -1.58 -2.19
C SER A 315 -17.02 -0.47 -2.19
N VAL A 316 -16.83 0.21 -3.32
CA VAL A 316 -15.94 1.39 -3.40
C VAL A 316 -16.48 2.50 -2.52
N ALA A 317 -17.76 2.88 -2.69
CA ALA A 317 -18.35 3.95 -1.90
C ALA A 317 -18.35 3.67 -0.39
N THR A 318 -18.61 2.42 0.01
CA THR A 318 -18.75 2.03 1.44
C THR A 318 -17.46 1.61 2.13
N ALA A 319 -16.30 1.73 1.48
CA ALA A 319 -15.03 1.22 1.99
C ALA A 319 -14.63 1.78 3.38
N GLY A 320 -15.06 2.99 3.73
CA GLY A 320 -14.79 3.61 5.03
C GLY A 320 -15.67 3.16 6.18
N LEU A 321 -16.86 2.60 5.92
CA LEU A 321 -17.75 2.06 6.96
C LEU A 321 -17.08 0.98 7.81
N PRO A 322 -16.51 -0.10 7.23
CA PRO A 322 -15.88 -1.12 8.04
C PRO A 322 -14.59 -0.63 8.72
N ARG A 323 -13.92 0.40 8.19
CA ARG A 323 -12.79 1.05 8.89
C ARG A 323 -13.24 1.75 10.16
N ALA A 324 -14.30 2.54 10.09
CA ALA A 324 -14.83 3.24 11.26
C ALA A 324 -15.33 2.26 12.33
N LEU A 325 -15.96 1.16 11.93
CA LEU A 325 -16.39 0.10 12.85
C LEU A 325 -15.18 -0.61 13.51
N GLU A 326 -14.13 -0.89 12.75
CA GLU A 326 -12.89 -1.47 13.27
C GLU A 326 -12.19 -0.51 14.25
N ALA A 327 -12.09 0.78 13.92
CA ALA A 327 -11.55 1.81 14.81
C ALA A 327 -12.35 1.92 16.13
N LYS A 328 -13.68 1.89 16.05
CA LYS A 328 -14.57 1.86 17.22
C LYS A 328 -14.34 0.64 18.10
N LYS A 329 -14.16 -0.54 17.50
CA LYS A 329 -13.85 -1.78 18.21
C LYS A 329 -12.50 -1.67 18.92
N LEU A 330 -11.45 -1.26 18.20
CA LEU A 330 -10.10 -1.09 18.76
C LEU A 330 -10.08 -0.05 19.89
N TRP A 331 -10.85 1.03 19.76
CA TRP A 331 -10.99 2.03 20.84
C TRP A 331 -11.64 1.43 22.08
N SER A 332 -12.70 0.65 21.91
CA SER A 332 -13.40 0.01 23.03
C SER A 332 -12.49 -0.96 23.79
N GLU A 333 -11.66 -1.71 23.05
CA GLU A 333 -10.65 -2.60 23.63
C GLU A 333 -9.56 -1.81 24.37
N ALA A 334 -9.02 -0.76 23.75
CA ALA A 334 -8.01 0.10 24.35
C ALA A 334 -8.51 0.80 25.63
N HIS A 335 -9.74 1.31 25.59
CA HIS A 335 -10.39 1.96 26.72
C HIS A 335 -10.64 0.99 27.88
N ALA A 336 -11.04 -0.26 27.61
CA ALA A 336 -11.21 -1.27 28.64
C ALA A 336 -9.88 -1.59 29.37
N VAL A 337 -8.79 -1.73 28.61
CA VAL A 337 -7.44 -1.94 29.17
C VAL A 337 -7.00 -0.75 30.01
N PHE A 338 -7.30 0.48 29.55
CA PHE A 338 -7.02 1.69 30.32
C PHE A 338 -7.77 1.74 31.65
N LEU A 339 -9.07 1.46 31.66
CA LEU A 339 -9.86 1.41 32.90
C LEU A 339 -9.33 0.36 33.87
N GLN A 340 -8.86 -0.78 33.36
CA GLN A 340 -8.22 -1.81 34.18
C GLN A 340 -6.90 -1.32 34.79
N ALA A 341 -6.06 -0.62 34.01
CA ALA A 341 -4.81 -0.05 34.49
C ALA A 341 -5.05 0.98 35.61
N LEU A 342 -6.07 1.83 35.43
CA LEU A 342 -6.46 2.83 36.41
C LEU A 342 -6.97 2.17 37.71
N ALA A 343 -7.78 1.10 37.61
CA ALA A 343 -8.25 0.36 38.77
C ALA A 343 -7.11 -0.30 39.57
N LEU A 344 -6.14 -0.93 38.89
CA LEU A 344 -4.98 -1.56 39.54
C LEU A 344 -4.11 -0.55 40.29
N ARG A 345 -4.03 0.69 39.78
CA ARG A 345 -3.30 1.77 40.43
C ARG A 345 -3.96 2.21 41.73
N HIS A 346 -5.27 2.42 41.74
CA HIS A 346 -6.01 2.76 42.97
C HIS A 346 -5.87 1.70 44.07
N VAL A 347 -5.83 0.41 43.71
CA VAL A 347 -5.60 -0.67 44.68
C VAL A 347 -4.19 -0.59 45.28
N SER A 348 -3.20 -0.22 44.48
CA SER A 348 -1.79 -0.10 44.91
C SER A 348 -1.56 1.10 45.82
N ASP A 349 -2.21 2.24 45.54
CA ASP A 349 -2.09 3.44 46.38
C ASP A 349 -2.78 3.23 47.74
N THR A 350 -3.88 2.48 47.75
CA THR A 350 -4.58 2.13 49.00
C THR A 350 -3.76 1.16 49.85
N SER A 351 -3.05 0.20 49.24
CA SER A 351 -2.23 -0.77 49.98
C SER A 351 -0.93 -0.19 50.53
N ALA A 352 -0.31 0.77 49.83
CA ALA A 352 0.89 1.45 50.30
C ALA A 352 0.65 2.37 51.52
N SER A 353 -0.59 2.81 51.74
CA SER A 353 -0.98 3.65 52.88
C SER A 353 -1.21 2.86 54.17
N ILE A 354 -1.36 1.53 54.11
CA ILE A 354 -1.47 0.71 55.32
C ILE A 354 -0.03 0.43 55.78
N ALA A 355 0.51 1.36 56.58
CA ALA A 355 1.79 1.19 57.25
C ALA A 355 1.82 -0.18 57.95
N GLU A 356 2.87 -0.98 57.69
CA GLU A 356 3.09 -2.27 58.32
C GLU A 356 3.11 -2.12 59.86
N ASP A 357 1.96 -2.34 60.50
CA ASP A 357 1.91 -2.73 61.90
C ASP A 357 2.38 -4.18 61.96
N ARG A 358 3.71 -4.37 61.92
CA ARG A 358 4.36 -5.69 61.99
C ARG A 358 3.99 -6.36 63.31
N PRO A 359 3.29 -7.50 63.31
CA PRO A 359 3.21 -8.33 64.49
C PRO A 359 4.59 -8.97 64.74
N PRO A 360 5.02 -9.15 66.01
CA PRO A 360 6.31 -9.75 66.31
C PRO A 360 6.35 -11.23 65.91
N HIS A 361 7.52 -11.64 65.44
CA HIS A 361 7.91 -13.01 65.08
C HIS A 361 7.38 -14.08 66.04
N GLN A 362 6.78 -15.13 65.48
CA GLN A 362 6.78 -16.46 66.10
C GLN A 362 7.28 -17.53 65.10
N PRO A 363 8.06 -18.53 65.58
CA PRO A 363 8.62 -19.57 64.74
C PRO A 363 7.75 -20.84 64.71
N THR A 364 8.13 -21.69 63.76
CA THR A 364 8.03 -23.17 63.72
C THR A 364 6.76 -23.88 63.24
N ALA A 365 6.99 -24.58 62.12
CA ALA A 365 6.79 -26.03 61.91
C ALA A 365 5.41 -26.57 61.50
N GLY A 366 5.40 -27.25 60.36
CA GLY A 366 4.65 -28.51 60.19
C GLY A 366 3.84 -28.64 58.90
N PRO A 367 3.72 -29.85 58.30
CA PRO A 367 3.64 -30.03 56.85
C PRO A 367 2.31 -30.61 56.34
N SER A 368 2.20 -30.56 55.00
CA SER A 368 1.45 -31.47 54.11
C SER A 368 -0.09 -31.43 54.11
N THR A 369 -0.67 -31.25 52.92
CA THR A 369 -1.69 -32.18 52.40
C THR A 369 -1.86 -32.02 50.89
N THR A 370 -1.73 -33.16 50.23
CA THR A 370 -2.00 -33.47 48.83
C THR A 370 -3.49 -33.51 48.51
N THR A 371 -3.93 -32.93 47.38
CA THR A 371 -5.20 -33.30 46.72
C THR A 371 -5.07 -33.39 45.20
N THR A 372 -4.88 -34.64 44.77
CA THR A 372 -5.45 -35.36 43.61
C THR A 372 -6.27 -34.62 42.53
N ALA A 373 -5.76 -34.75 41.30
CA ALA A 373 -6.38 -35.26 40.06
C ALA A 373 -7.85 -34.95 39.69
N LYS A 374 -8.04 -34.50 38.45
CA LYS A 374 -9.09 -35.02 37.55
C LYS A 374 -8.68 -34.90 36.08
N THR A 375 -8.30 -36.05 35.51
CA THR A 375 -8.16 -36.31 34.07
C THR A 375 -9.53 -36.36 33.40
N ARG A 376 -9.67 -35.75 32.22
CA ARG A 376 -10.75 -36.08 31.29
C ARG A 376 -10.19 -36.35 29.89
N ARG A 377 -10.23 -37.63 29.51
CA ARG A 377 -10.13 -38.12 28.13
C ARG A 377 -11.49 -37.92 27.44
N GLY A 378 -11.46 -37.54 26.16
CA GLY A 378 -12.61 -37.58 25.27
C GLY A 378 -12.17 -37.36 23.82
N ARG A 379 -12.34 -38.40 22.99
CA ARG A 379 -11.90 -38.52 21.60
C ARG A 379 -12.86 -37.80 20.64
N SER A 380 -12.34 -37.23 19.56
CA SER A 380 -12.98 -37.37 18.24
C SER A 380 -11.89 -37.44 17.17
N ALA A 381 -11.99 -38.48 16.34
CA ALA A 381 -11.20 -38.68 15.14
C ALA A 381 -12.08 -38.27 13.96
N TYR A 382 -11.54 -37.51 12.99
CA TYR A 382 -11.70 -37.72 11.55
C TYR A 382 -10.84 -36.69 10.77
N ALA A 383 -10.32 -37.16 9.64
CA ALA A 383 -9.76 -36.44 8.48
C ALA A 383 -8.36 -35.80 8.61
N SER A 384 -7.38 -36.58 8.17
CA SER A 384 -5.99 -36.24 7.88
C SER A 384 -5.83 -35.38 6.61
N ALA A 385 -5.30 -34.17 6.76
CA ALA A 385 -4.51 -33.47 5.74
C ALA A 385 -3.01 -33.63 6.11
N PRO A 386 -2.07 -33.68 5.13
CA PRO A 386 -0.67 -33.88 5.43
C PRO A 386 -0.10 -32.65 6.15
N ARG A 387 0.00 -32.74 7.48
CA ARG A 387 0.81 -31.84 8.30
C ARG A 387 2.27 -32.09 7.95
N TRP A 388 2.90 -31.11 7.32
CA TRP A 388 4.35 -31.03 7.25
C TRP A 388 4.85 -30.91 8.70
N LYS A 389 5.57 -31.92 9.18
CA LYS A 389 6.26 -31.84 10.47
C LYS A 389 7.20 -30.63 10.40
N PRO A 390 7.11 -29.64 11.31
CA PRO A 390 8.20 -28.69 11.43
C PRO A 390 9.46 -29.49 11.73
N ALA A 391 10.49 -29.30 10.90
CA ALA A 391 11.79 -29.92 11.12
C ALA A 391 12.21 -29.62 12.56
N THR A 392 12.52 -30.67 13.31
CA THR A 392 13.14 -30.59 14.62
C THR A 392 14.42 -29.78 14.46
N LEU A 393 14.38 -28.53 14.92
CA LEU A 393 15.53 -27.65 14.93
C LEU A 393 16.63 -28.32 15.74
N ALA A 394 17.75 -28.60 15.08
CA ALA A 394 19.03 -28.80 15.75
C ALA A 394 19.31 -27.58 16.66
N PRO A 395 20.04 -27.76 17.78
CA PRO A 395 20.40 -26.65 18.65
C PRO A 395 21.27 -25.66 17.86
N SER A 396 20.65 -24.57 17.43
CA SER A 396 21.32 -23.50 16.72
C SER A 396 22.08 -22.64 17.73
N SER A 397 23.34 -22.43 17.41
CA SER A 397 24.25 -21.46 18.00
C SER A 397 23.55 -20.14 18.30
N SER A 398 23.69 -19.69 19.53
CA SER A 398 23.36 -18.36 20.02
C SER A 398 23.74 -17.27 19.02
N THR A 399 22.75 -16.71 18.33
CA THR A 399 22.86 -15.40 17.71
C THR A 399 22.99 -14.37 18.83
N PRO A 400 23.92 -13.40 18.73
CA PRO A 400 24.02 -12.34 19.72
C PRO A 400 22.73 -11.51 19.64
N SER A 401 21.91 -11.61 20.68
CA SER A 401 20.93 -10.56 20.96
C SER A 401 21.76 -9.29 21.16
N THR A 402 21.66 -8.37 20.20
CA THR A 402 22.12 -7.00 20.39
C THR A 402 21.25 -6.41 21.49
N THR A 403 21.69 -6.59 22.74
CA THR A 403 21.23 -5.82 23.88
C THR A 403 21.64 -4.38 23.61
N ILE A 404 20.72 -3.63 22.99
CA ILE A 404 20.80 -2.18 22.98
C ILE A 404 20.74 -1.78 24.45
N LEU A 405 21.89 -1.35 24.99
CA LEU A 405 21.97 -0.77 26.32
C LEU A 405 20.91 0.33 26.41
N PRO A 406 20.07 0.36 27.45
CA PRO A 406 19.13 1.45 27.63
C PRO A 406 19.95 2.73 27.78
N SER A 407 19.94 3.56 26.74
CA SER A 407 20.45 4.92 26.79
C SER A 407 19.74 5.59 27.97
N SER A 408 20.52 6.03 28.95
CA SER A 408 20.06 6.77 30.12
C SER A 408 19.54 8.13 29.66
N CYS A 409 18.32 8.14 29.10
CA CYS A 409 17.61 9.37 28.82
C CYS A 409 17.25 10.01 30.18
N PRO A 410 17.48 11.33 30.33
CA PRO A 410 17.11 12.04 31.54
C PRO A 410 15.62 11.85 31.82
N SER A 411 15.27 11.75 33.10
CA SER A 411 13.93 11.50 33.62
C SER A 411 12.88 12.44 33.01
N SER A 412 12.34 12.07 31.86
CA SER A 412 11.17 12.71 31.28
C SER A 412 10.03 12.53 32.28
N GLN A 413 9.47 13.62 32.78
CA GLN A 413 8.32 13.63 33.67
C GLN A 413 7.20 12.82 33.02
N LYS A 414 7.01 11.58 33.45
CA LYS A 414 5.89 10.76 32.99
C LYS A 414 4.63 11.40 33.55
N THR A 415 3.82 11.99 32.68
CA THR A 415 2.46 12.40 33.00
C THR A 415 1.76 11.27 33.73
N ARG A 416 1.08 11.56 34.84
CA ARG A 416 0.37 10.50 35.57
C ARG A 416 -0.75 9.99 34.65
N LEU A 417 -1.00 8.68 34.69
CA LEU A 417 -2.08 8.05 33.90
C LEU A 417 -3.46 8.71 34.16
N GLU A 418 -3.66 9.25 35.35
CA GLU A 418 -4.86 9.98 35.78
C GLU A 418 -5.02 11.35 35.12
N ASP A 419 -3.90 11.95 34.69
CA ASP A 419 -3.87 13.25 34.01
C ASP A 419 -4.08 13.08 32.49
N GLU A 420 -4.04 11.85 31.97
CA GLU A 420 -4.28 11.58 30.55
C GLU A 420 -5.77 11.76 30.21
N ARG A 421 -6.06 12.67 29.27
CA ARG A 421 -7.40 12.88 28.74
C ARG A 421 -7.85 11.67 27.91
N ILE A 422 -8.72 10.83 28.46
CA ILE A 422 -9.27 9.65 27.78
C ILE A 422 -10.79 9.78 27.64
N PRO A 423 -11.31 10.10 26.44
CA PRO A 423 -12.74 10.27 26.25
C PRO A 423 -13.51 8.94 26.38
N GLU A 424 -14.47 8.87 27.30
CA GLU A 424 -15.29 7.67 27.51
C GLU A 424 -16.11 7.31 26.25
N LYS A 425 -16.58 8.34 25.53
CA LYS A 425 -17.37 8.18 24.30
C LYS A 425 -16.64 8.79 23.12
N VAL A 426 -16.28 7.95 22.16
CA VAL A 426 -15.71 8.36 20.89
C VAL A 426 -16.62 7.94 19.74
N SER A 427 -17.06 8.92 18.94
CA SER A 427 -17.80 8.69 17.71
C SER A 427 -16.83 8.69 16.53
N PHE A 428 -16.92 7.69 15.66
CA PHE A 428 -16.08 7.58 14.47
C PHE A 428 -16.92 7.88 13.24
N LEU A 429 -16.50 8.87 12.46
CA LEU A 429 -17.07 9.10 11.14
C LEU A 429 -16.34 8.21 10.12
N PRO A 430 -17.07 7.47 9.27
CA PRO A 430 -16.45 6.79 8.13
C PRO A 430 -15.80 7.83 7.22
N ASP A 431 -14.79 7.42 6.45
CA ASP A 431 -14.21 8.23 5.39
C ASP A 431 -14.83 7.87 4.03
N TYR A 432 -14.91 8.86 3.14
CA TYR A 432 -15.24 8.60 1.75
C TYR A 432 -14.07 7.93 1.03
N SER A 433 -14.37 7.13 0.00
CA SER A 433 -13.35 6.57 -0.86
C SER A 433 -12.52 7.68 -1.53
N ARG A 434 -11.19 7.53 -1.48
CA ARG A 434 -10.25 8.39 -2.22
C ARG A 434 -10.00 7.93 -3.64
N LEU A 435 -10.60 6.82 -4.05
CA LEU A 435 -10.35 6.22 -5.34
C LEU A 435 -10.78 7.22 -6.42
N LEU A 436 -9.81 7.69 -7.20
CA LEU A 436 -10.00 8.58 -8.35
C LEU A 436 -10.27 7.78 -9.61
N SER A 437 -9.72 6.56 -9.70
CA SER A 437 -9.96 5.70 -10.85
C SER A 437 -9.88 4.21 -10.51
N LEU A 438 -10.76 3.44 -11.14
CA LEU A 438 -10.81 1.99 -11.04
C LEU A 438 -10.82 1.38 -12.44
N CYS A 439 -9.84 0.54 -12.73
CA CYS A 439 -9.79 -0.22 -13.96
C CYS A 439 -10.13 -1.69 -13.69
N CYS A 440 -11.18 -2.19 -14.31
CA CYS A 440 -11.61 -3.59 -14.21
C CYS A 440 -11.83 -4.16 -15.61
N GLY A 441 -10.77 -4.13 -16.41
CA GLY A 441 -10.75 -4.62 -17.77
C GLY A 441 -11.17 -6.08 -17.87
N THR A 442 -12.13 -6.37 -18.75
CA THR A 442 -12.42 -7.73 -19.19
C THR A 442 -12.63 -7.79 -20.70
N ALA A 443 -12.36 -8.95 -21.28
CA ALA A 443 -12.47 -9.14 -22.72
C ALA A 443 -13.95 -9.42 -22.98
N LEU A 444 -14.58 -8.59 -23.82
CA LEU A 444 -15.89 -8.97 -24.34
C LEU A 444 -15.66 -10.15 -25.29
N SER A 445 -16.59 -11.10 -25.29
CA SER A 445 -16.49 -12.24 -26.19
C SER A 445 -16.33 -11.70 -27.61
N PRO A 446 -15.35 -12.18 -28.41
CA PRO A 446 -15.22 -11.74 -29.79
C PRO A 446 -16.56 -12.04 -30.48
N ALA A 447 -17.22 -10.98 -30.94
CA ALA A 447 -18.49 -11.08 -31.63
C ALA A 447 -18.24 -11.79 -32.96
N ALA A 448 -18.72 -13.04 -33.07
CA ALA A 448 -18.62 -13.91 -34.23
C ALA A 448 -17.17 -14.21 -34.72
N PRO A 449 -16.93 -15.34 -35.41
CA PRO A 449 -15.66 -15.57 -36.09
C PRO A 449 -15.35 -14.42 -37.08
N GLU A 450 -14.06 -14.11 -37.25
CA GLU A 450 -13.44 -12.90 -37.86
C GLU A 450 -13.84 -12.52 -39.31
N GLY A 451 -14.97 -12.99 -39.84
CA GLY A 451 -15.48 -12.68 -41.17
C GLY A 451 -16.71 -11.76 -41.23
N GLU A 452 -17.40 -11.50 -40.10
CA GLU A 452 -18.65 -10.71 -40.07
C GLU A 452 -18.64 -9.54 -39.08
N ALA A 453 -17.51 -9.27 -38.42
CA ALA A 453 -17.38 -8.12 -37.53
C ALA A 453 -17.26 -6.81 -38.35
N GLY A 454 -18.41 -6.32 -38.82
CA GLY A 454 -18.54 -4.98 -39.39
C GLY A 454 -18.40 -3.88 -38.33
N GLU A 455 -18.48 -2.62 -38.76
CA GLU A 455 -18.48 -1.42 -37.91
C GLU A 455 -19.48 -1.51 -36.74
N ASP A 456 -20.57 -2.27 -36.93
CA ASP A 456 -21.61 -2.54 -35.93
C ASP A 456 -21.07 -3.20 -34.64
N GLY A 457 -20.01 -4.02 -34.73
CA GLY A 457 -19.45 -4.74 -33.57
C GLY A 457 -18.72 -3.82 -32.60
N GLU A 458 -18.01 -2.80 -33.11
CA GLU A 458 -17.36 -1.80 -32.25
C GLU A 458 -18.38 -0.92 -31.54
N GLU A 459 -19.47 -0.55 -32.22
CA GLU A 459 -20.54 0.25 -31.64
C GLU A 459 -21.29 -0.51 -30.54
N GLU A 460 -21.56 -1.81 -30.73
CA GLU A 460 -22.19 -2.66 -29.72
C GLU A 460 -21.29 -2.86 -28.48
N GLU A 461 -19.98 -3.07 -28.69
CA GLU A 461 -19.01 -3.11 -27.60
C GLU A 461 -19.00 -1.79 -26.82
N GLU A 462 -19.00 -0.65 -27.52
CA GLU A 462 -19.04 0.67 -26.90
C GLU A 462 -20.29 0.85 -26.03
N LYS A 463 -21.48 0.57 -26.59
CA LYS A 463 -22.76 0.63 -25.86
C LYS A 463 -22.75 -0.27 -24.61
N THR A 464 -22.18 -1.46 -24.72
CA THR A 464 -22.06 -2.40 -23.59
C THR A 464 -21.17 -1.80 -22.48
N ARG A 465 -20.05 -1.16 -22.85
CA ARG A 465 -19.12 -0.55 -21.90
C ARG A 465 -19.73 0.67 -21.21
N GLU A 466 -20.46 1.51 -21.94
CA GLU A 466 -21.21 2.63 -21.38
C GLU A 466 -22.29 2.15 -20.39
N ALA A 467 -23.02 1.09 -20.75
CA ALA A 467 -24.01 0.47 -19.86
C ALA A 467 -23.36 -0.04 -18.56
N TRP A 468 -22.21 -0.71 -18.65
CA TRP A 468 -21.47 -1.18 -17.47
C TRP A 468 -21.01 -0.04 -16.57
N GLU A 469 -20.54 1.05 -17.17
CA GLU A 469 -20.17 2.26 -16.41
C GLU A 469 -21.38 2.86 -15.68
N SER A 470 -22.52 2.95 -16.35
CA SER A 470 -23.77 3.41 -15.75
C SER A 470 -24.20 2.52 -14.57
N THR A 471 -24.14 1.20 -14.71
CA THR A 471 -24.47 0.25 -13.63
C THR A 471 -23.53 0.41 -12.43
N PHE A 472 -22.22 0.53 -12.67
CA PHE A 472 -21.24 0.81 -11.62
C PHE A 472 -21.56 2.11 -10.89
N ARG A 473 -21.82 3.21 -11.61
CA ARG A 473 -22.20 4.51 -11.05
C ARG A 473 -23.46 4.43 -10.20
N GLY A 474 -24.45 3.65 -10.65
CA GLY A 474 -25.66 3.37 -9.87
C GLY A 474 -25.35 2.73 -8.52
N GLY A 475 -24.55 1.66 -8.51
CA GLY A 475 -24.10 1.00 -7.27
C GLY A 475 -23.29 1.91 -6.35
N PHE A 476 -22.42 2.74 -6.93
CA PHE A 476 -21.62 3.71 -6.20
C PHE A 476 -22.49 4.77 -5.48
N ARG A 477 -23.47 5.36 -6.16
CA ARG A 477 -24.44 6.30 -5.55
C ARG A 477 -25.23 5.65 -4.41
N THR A 478 -25.69 4.41 -4.59
CA THR A 478 -26.37 3.66 -3.51
C THR A 478 -25.44 3.47 -2.30
N GLY A 479 -24.17 3.17 -2.54
CA GLY A 479 -23.18 3.07 -1.47
C GLY A 479 -22.92 4.39 -0.75
N LEU A 480 -22.85 5.51 -1.47
CA LEU A 480 -22.70 6.85 -0.87
C LEU A 480 -23.88 7.19 0.05
N ALA A 481 -25.11 6.89 -0.36
CA ALA A 481 -26.29 7.10 0.48
C ALA A 481 -26.20 6.32 1.82
N LYS A 482 -25.62 5.11 1.80
CA LYS A 482 -25.37 4.33 3.03
C LYS A 482 -24.31 4.99 3.93
N VAL A 483 -23.25 5.54 3.34
CA VAL A 483 -22.22 6.29 4.08
C VAL A 483 -22.84 7.52 4.73
N ASP A 484 -23.64 8.28 3.99
CA ASP A 484 -24.31 9.48 4.53
C ASP A 484 -25.23 9.15 5.70
N ALA A 485 -26.02 8.08 5.59
CA ALA A 485 -26.89 7.62 6.68
C ALA A 485 -26.08 7.25 7.93
N ALA A 486 -24.95 6.54 7.76
CA ALA A 486 -24.07 6.18 8.87
C ALA A 486 -23.39 7.41 9.51
N VAL A 487 -23.01 8.40 8.70
CA VAL A 487 -22.45 9.67 9.19
C VAL A 487 -23.50 10.42 10.00
N GLN A 488 -24.73 10.53 9.51
CA GLN A 488 -25.82 11.17 10.24
C GLN A 488 -26.10 10.46 11.58
N GLU A 489 -26.14 9.13 11.58
CA GLU A 489 -26.31 8.34 12.81
C GLU A 489 -25.17 8.59 13.82
N ALA A 490 -23.92 8.61 13.35
CA ALA A 490 -22.75 8.85 14.20
C ALA A 490 -22.73 10.26 14.79
N VAL A 491 -23.10 11.27 14.00
CA VAL A 491 -23.24 12.67 14.44
C VAL A 491 -24.36 12.79 15.48
N GLU A 492 -25.52 12.20 15.24
CA GLU A 492 -26.64 12.26 16.19
C GLU A 492 -26.34 11.47 17.48
N GLY A 493 -25.61 10.35 17.36
CA GLY A 493 -25.06 9.64 18.51
C GLY A 493 -24.10 10.51 19.33
N HIS A 494 -23.24 11.28 18.66
CA HIS A 494 -22.32 12.21 19.31
C HIS A 494 -23.07 13.36 20.01
N ARG A 495 -24.04 14.00 19.35
CA ARG A 495 -24.88 15.05 19.95
C ARG A 495 -25.56 14.59 21.23
N ARG A 496 -26.15 13.39 21.20
CA ARG A 496 -26.76 12.78 22.40
C ARG A 496 -25.72 12.54 23.50
N ALA A 497 -24.52 12.08 23.16
CA ALA A 497 -23.44 11.89 24.12
C ALA A 497 -23.00 13.21 24.77
N VAL A 498 -22.80 14.27 23.97
CA VAL A 498 -22.44 15.62 24.46
C VAL A 498 -23.53 16.17 25.38
N LYS A 499 -24.81 16.05 25.00
CA LYS A 499 -25.93 16.49 25.85
C LYS A 499 -25.95 15.78 27.20
N VAL A 500 -25.77 14.46 27.24
CA VAL A 500 -25.70 13.68 28.48
C VAL A 500 -24.50 14.10 29.34
N TRP A 501 -23.35 14.31 28.70
CA TRP A 501 -22.14 14.79 29.38
C TRP A 501 -22.34 16.18 30.01
N LYS A 502 -22.91 17.15 29.27
CA LYS A 502 -23.24 18.49 29.76
C LYS A 502 -24.16 18.45 30.98
N VAL A 503 -25.25 17.68 30.92
CA VAL A 503 -26.16 17.50 32.06
C VAL A 503 -25.44 16.90 33.28
N GLY A 504 -24.49 15.99 33.06
CA GLY A 504 -23.65 15.45 34.12
C GLY A 504 -22.73 16.51 34.75
N LEU A 505 -22.12 17.36 33.93
CA LEU A 505 -21.25 18.45 34.36
C LEU A 505 -22.02 19.52 35.15
N ASP A 506 -23.21 19.90 34.67
CA ASP A 506 -24.07 20.89 35.34
C ASP A 506 -24.54 20.41 36.72
N ARG A 507 -24.81 19.10 36.86
CA ARG A 507 -25.16 18.50 38.15
C ARG A 507 -24.02 18.57 39.16
N LEU A 508 -22.77 18.50 38.70
CA LEU A 508 -21.59 18.62 39.55
C LEU A 508 -21.26 20.07 39.90
N ARG A 509 -21.54 21.01 38.98
CA ARG A 509 -21.31 22.45 39.19
C ARG A 509 -22.34 23.11 40.08
N LYS A 510 -23.60 22.67 40.04
CA LYS A 510 -24.64 23.24 40.90
C LYS A 510 -24.29 22.96 42.36
N PRO A 511 -24.08 23.98 43.20
CA PRO A 511 -23.88 23.76 44.62
C PRO A 511 -25.09 22.97 45.12
N GLN A 512 -24.86 21.85 45.79
CA GLN A 512 -25.92 21.17 46.53
C GLN A 512 -26.47 22.21 47.50
N LEU A 513 -27.61 22.79 47.17
CA LEU A 513 -28.43 23.53 48.10
C LEU A 513 -28.78 22.51 49.17
N VAL A 514 -27.97 22.48 50.23
CA VAL A 514 -28.20 21.66 51.42
C VAL A 514 -29.64 21.95 51.78
N GLY A 515 -30.49 20.94 51.59
CA GLY A 515 -31.92 21.09 51.70
C GLY A 515 -32.20 21.80 53.00
N GLY A 516 -32.77 23.00 52.92
CA GLY A 516 -33.19 23.81 54.05
C GLY A 516 -34.34 23.12 54.78
N GLY A 517 -34.06 21.99 55.43
CA GLY A 517 -34.86 21.44 56.49
C GLY A 517 -34.57 22.30 57.71
N GLY A 518 -35.42 23.31 57.93
CA GLY A 518 -35.28 24.26 59.02
C GLY A 518 -35.21 23.57 60.38
N SER A 519 -34.00 23.45 60.92
CA SER A 519 -33.79 23.32 62.36
C SER A 519 -33.07 24.57 62.82
N LYS A 520 -33.81 25.47 63.47
CA LYS A 520 -33.29 26.66 64.14
C LYS A 520 -32.49 26.23 65.36
N THR A 521 -31.24 25.83 65.19
CA THR A 521 -30.29 25.74 66.31
C THR A 521 -29.35 26.93 66.23
N LYS A 522 -29.70 27.94 67.01
CA LYS A 522 -28.92 29.15 67.28
C LYS A 522 -27.73 28.74 68.16
N GLY A 523 -26.52 28.76 67.62
CA GLY A 523 -25.32 28.45 68.40
C GLY A 523 -24.02 28.70 67.65
N THR A 524 -23.36 29.80 68.03
CA THR A 524 -21.91 30.06 67.99
C THR A 524 -21.16 29.84 66.67
N ALA A 525 -20.80 30.97 66.06
CA ALA A 525 -19.82 31.11 64.99
C ALA A 525 -18.40 30.76 65.47
N ASP A 526 -17.49 30.60 64.50
CA ASP A 526 -16.04 30.35 64.62
C ASP A 526 -15.62 28.88 64.66
N GLY A 527 -15.88 28.19 63.55
CA GLY A 527 -15.12 27.01 63.14
C GLY A 527 -15.23 26.85 61.63
N ALA A 528 -14.18 27.18 60.89
CA ALA A 528 -14.07 26.78 59.49
C ALA A 528 -14.06 25.25 59.47
N ASP A 529 -15.11 24.65 58.91
CA ASP A 529 -15.29 23.20 58.92
C ASP A 529 -14.37 22.59 57.84
N PRO A 530 -13.25 21.92 58.21
CA PRO A 530 -12.31 21.35 57.24
C PRO A 530 -12.95 20.30 56.31
N ASP A 531 -14.11 19.76 56.68
CA ASP A 531 -14.86 18.82 55.84
C ASP A 531 -15.46 19.49 54.60
N ASN A 532 -15.74 20.80 54.64
CA ASN A 532 -16.28 21.53 53.48
C ASN A 532 -15.20 21.77 52.41
N ASP A 533 -13.95 22.03 52.82
CA ASP A 533 -12.83 22.22 51.90
C ASP A 533 -12.48 20.90 51.17
N LYS A 534 -12.51 19.77 51.88
CA LYS A 534 -12.30 18.45 51.27
C LYS A 534 -13.39 18.08 50.26
N GLN A 535 -14.65 18.37 50.57
CA GLN A 535 -15.76 18.15 49.62
C GLN A 535 -15.66 19.05 48.39
N ALA A 536 -15.19 20.30 48.55
CA ALA A 536 -14.96 21.19 47.43
C ALA A 536 -13.83 20.68 46.53
N GLU A 537 -12.75 20.16 47.10
CA GLU A 537 -11.63 19.55 46.38
C GLU A 537 -12.06 18.27 45.63
N GLU A 538 -12.79 17.37 46.28
CA GLU A 538 -13.33 16.15 45.64
C GLU A 538 -14.28 16.49 44.47
N ARG A 539 -15.12 17.52 44.62
CA ARG A 539 -15.97 18.01 43.54
C ARG A 539 -15.16 18.64 42.40
N ALA A 540 -14.14 19.42 42.71
CA ALA A 540 -13.27 20.01 41.70
C ALA A 540 -12.53 18.92 40.91
N ALA A 541 -12.04 17.87 41.58
CA ALA A 541 -11.43 16.71 40.95
C ALA A 541 -12.44 15.94 40.07
N GLU A 542 -13.67 15.74 40.53
CA GLU A 542 -14.72 15.06 39.74
C GLU A 542 -15.12 15.89 38.50
N VAL A 543 -15.19 17.22 38.64
CA VAL A 543 -15.42 18.14 37.52
C VAL A 543 -14.27 18.04 36.51
N ALA A 544 -13.02 18.08 36.97
CA ALA A 544 -11.84 17.92 36.11
C ALA A 544 -11.86 16.56 35.38
N ARG A 545 -12.19 15.47 36.08
CA ARG A 545 -12.34 14.14 35.48
C ARG A 545 -13.44 14.10 34.43
N LYS A 546 -14.60 14.72 34.69
CA LYS A 546 -15.67 14.83 33.69
C LYS A 546 -15.24 15.68 32.50
N LEU A 547 -14.51 16.77 32.69
CA LEU A 547 -13.97 17.57 31.58
C LEU A 547 -13.02 16.74 30.70
N ASN A 548 -12.20 15.89 31.31
CA ASN A 548 -11.32 14.97 30.58
C ASN A 548 -12.10 13.90 29.79
N ASN A 549 -13.26 13.48 30.28
CA ASN A 549 -14.13 12.50 29.63
C ASN A 549 -15.12 13.11 28.62
N ARG A 550 -14.90 14.35 28.17
CA ARG A 550 -15.73 14.99 27.14
C ARG A 550 -15.83 14.08 25.91
N PRO A 551 -17.04 13.80 25.39
CA PRO A 551 -17.19 13.01 24.17
C PRO A 551 -16.40 13.63 23.02
N VAL A 552 -15.77 12.78 22.21
CA VAL A 552 -14.99 13.23 21.04
C VAL A 552 -15.56 12.62 19.77
N ILE A 553 -15.47 13.35 18.67
CA ILE A 553 -15.75 12.85 17.34
C ILE A 553 -14.44 12.82 16.54
N LEU A 554 -14.12 11.66 15.98
CA LEU A 554 -12.92 11.41 15.21
C LEU A 554 -13.29 11.10 13.77
N VAL A 555 -12.52 11.68 12.85
CA VAL A 555 -12.60 11.38 11.41
C VAL A 555 -11.37 10.59 11.03
N LEU A 556 -11.55 9.52 10.27
CA LEU A 556 -10.45 8.80 9.65
C LEU A 556 -9.80 9.73 8.61
N SER A 557 -8.57 10.18 8.90
CA SER A 557 -7.83 11.01 7.97
C SER A 557 -7.30 10.16 6.82
N PRO A 558 -7.49 10.61 5.58
CA PRO A 558 -6.91 9.95 4.44
C PRO A 558 -5.42 10.25 4.26
N SER A 559 -4.90 11.38 4.74
CA SER A 559 -3.49 11.74 4.59
C SER A 559 -2.69 11.13 5.73
N PRO A 560 -1.63 10.34 5.49
CA PRO A 560 -0.74 9.94 6.56
C PRO A 560 -0.25 11.20 7.27
N PRO A 561 -0.18 11.21 8.61
CA PRO A 561 0.32 12.38 9.31
C PRO A 561 1.73 12.66 8.77
N PRO A 562 2.10 13.93 8.49
CA PRO A 562 3.47 14.24 8.10
C PRO A 562 4.37 13.61 9.16
N PHE A 563 5.26 12.72 8.72
CA PHE A 563 6.10 11.90 9.58
C PHE A 563 7.10 12.82 10.28
N THR A 564 6.65 13.46 11.34
CA THR A 564 7.33 14.51 12.07
C THR A 564 8.17 13.86 13.16
N GLY A 565 9.22 13.15 12.75
CA GLY A 565 10.24 12.58 13.64
C GLY A 565 9.73 11.59 14.71
N PRO A 566 10.65 11.05 15.54
CA PRO A 566 10.28 10.31 16.73
C PRO A 566 9.52 11.24 17.66
N THR A 567 8.30 10.88 17.99
CA THR A 567 7.44 11.67 18.88
C THR A 567 8.04 11.70 20.27
N GLY A 568 8.04 12.89 20.87
CA GLY A 568 8.40 13.02 22.27
C GLY A 568 7.61 12.05 23.13
N PRO A 569 8.17 11.56 24.24
CA PRO A 569 7.51 10.62 25.16
C PRO A 569 6.17 11.12 25.75
N GLU A 570 5.79 12.37 25.50
CA GLU A 570 4.65 13.06 26.09
C GLU A 570 3.30 12.78 25.42
N GLU A 571 3.26 12.06 24.29
CA GLU A 571 1.97 11.66 23.73
C GLU A 571 1.37 10.49 24.51
N GLY A 572 0.34 10.80 25.31
CA GLY A 572 -0.48 9.82 26.02
C GLY A 572 -1.21 8.85 25.10
N LEU A 573 -1.91 7.87 25.68
CA LEU A 573 -2.55 6.75 24.96
C LEU A 573 -3.46 7.23 23.82
N PHE A 574 -4.27 8.27 24.05
CA PHE A 574 -5.18 8.80 23.05
C PHE A 574 -4.45 9.39 21.84
N GLY A 575 -3.31 10.06 22.05
CA GLY A 575 -2.47 10.59 20.97
C GLY A 575 -1.87 9.48 20.11
N ARG A 576 -1.35 8.43 20.75
CA ARG A 576 -0.80 7.25 20.06
C ARG A 576 -1.88 6.50 19.30
N PHE A 577 -3.06 6.31 19.89
CA PHE A 577 -4.21 5.71 19.22
C PHE A 577 -4.63 6.50 17.99
N LYS A 578 -4.72 7.84 18.12
CA LYS A 578 -5.01 8.72 16.99
C LYS A 578 -3.98 8.57 15.87
N ARG A 579 -2.68 8.57 16.18
CA ARG A 579 -1.64 8.36 15.16
C ARG A 579 -1.75 6.98 14.50
N ALA A 580 -1.84 5.92 15.30
CA ALA A 580 -1.80 4.55 14.81
C ALA A 580 -2.93 4.27 13.81
N LEU A 581 -4.10 4.88 14.03
CA LEU A 581 -5.26 4.76 13.14
C LEU A 581 -5.45 5.94 12.19
N ASN A 582 -4.50 6.88 12.15
CA ASN A 582 -4.57 8.10 11.36
C ASN A 582 -5.87 8.89 11.55
N LEU A 583 -6.23 9.16 12.80
CA LEU A 583 -7.46 9.86 13.18
C LEU A 583 -7.19 11.35 13.41
N VAL A 584 -8.07 12.18 12.88
CA VAL A 584 -8.10 13.62 13.15
C VAL A 584 -9.27 13.91 14.07
N GLU A 585 -8.96 14.57 15.19
CA GLU A 585 -9.97 15.10 16.10
C GLU A 585 -10.55 16.38 15.51
N LEU A 586 -11.87 16.45 15.43
CA LEU A 586 -12.51 17.68 14.98
C LEU A 586 -12.35 18.75 16.07
N PRO A 587 -12.02 20.00 15.70
CA PRO A 587 -11.76 21.05 16.67
C PRO A 587 -12.97 21.26 17.57
N SER A 588 -12.82 21.01 18.86
CA SER A 588 -13.73 21.50 19.89
C SER A 588 -13.27 22.90 20.26
N SER A 589 -13.97 23.95 19.81
CA SER A 589 -13.66 25.29 20.27
C SER A 589 -13.92 25.41 21.78
N GLY A 590 -13.16 26.29 22.42
CA GLY A 590 -13.23 26.51 23.86
C GLY A 590 -14.54 27.19 24.26
N GLU A 591 -15.13 26.68 25.33
CA GLU A 591 -16.08 27.34 26.25
C GLU A 591 -17.46 27.79 25.76
N GLU A 592 -17.71 28.10 24.49
CA GLU A 592 -19.04 28.56 24.04
C GLU A 592 -19.86 27.51 23.26
N GLU A 593 -21.11 27.30 23.70
CA GLU A 593 -22.02 26.28 23.19
C GLU A 593 -22.42 26.49 21.72
N GLU A 594 -22.63 27.74 21.30
CA GLU A 594 -22.90 28.09 19.90
C GLU A 594 -21.67 27.86 19.01
N GLU A 595 -20.47 28.02 19.55
CA GLU A 595 -19.24 27.86 18.79
C GLU A 595 -18.93 26.38 18.53
N GLU A 596 -19.25 25.50 19.48
CA GLU A 596 -19.08 24.05 19.35
C GLU A 596 -20.02 23.44 18.30
N GLU A 597 -21.31 23.80 18.32
CA GLU A 597 -22.26 23.35 17.30
C GLU A 597 -21.88 23.90 15.93
N GLY A 598 -21.45 25.17 15.88
CA GLY A 598 -20.87 25.76 14.67
C GLY A 598 -19.61 25.04 14.19
N ALA A 599 -18.70 24.63 15.09
CA ALA A 599 -17.47 23.91 14.74
C ALA A 599 -17.76 22.51 14.21
N LEU A 600 -18.70 21.79 14.84
CA LEU A 600 -19.17 20.49 14.37
C LEU A 600 -19.85 20.60 13.00
N GLU A 601 -20.73 21.57 12.80
CA GLU A 601 -21.36 21.81 11.49
C GLU A 601 -20.34 22.24 10.43
N ARG A 602 -19.35 23.08 10.76
CA ARG A 602 -18.24 23.41 9.85
C ARG A 602 -17.41 22.18 9.49
N ALA A 603 -17.14 21.30 10.46
CA ALA A 603 -16.42 20.06 10.23
C ALA A 603 -17.22 19.08 9.35
N ILE A 604 -18.52 18.92 9.62
CA ILE A 604 -19.44 18.13 8.81
C ILE A 604 -19.55 18.74 7.40
N ALA A 605 -19.58 20.06 7.27
CA ALA A 605 -19.57 20.75 5.99
C ALA A 605 -18.26 20.50 5.23
N GLY A 606 -17.10 20.54 5.89
CA GLY A 606 -15.81 20.16 5.30
C GLY A 606 -15.77 18.69 4.86
N TYR A 607 -16.35 17.81 5.66
CA TYR A 607 -16.53 16.40 5.32
C TYR A 607 -17.46 16.21 4.10
N ARG A 608 -18.58 16.94 4.03
CA ARG A 608 -19.48 17.00 2.85
C ARG A 608 -18.83 17.68 1.63
N ASN A 609 -17.90 18.59 1.81
CA ASN A 609 -17.14 19.18 0.70
C ASN A 609 -16.16 18.17 0.11
N SER A 610 -15.58 17.29 0.94
CA SER A 610 -14.80 16.14 0.47
C SER A 610 -15.67 15.19 -0.36
N ARG A 611 -16.96 15.04 0.00
CA ARG A 611 -17.94 14.32 -0.81
C ARG A 611 -18.21 14.95 -2.18
N ARG A 612 -18.24 16.29 -2.33
CA ARG A 612 -18.51 16.91 -3.64
C ARG A 612 -17.51 16.48 -4.71
N ARG A 613 -16.26 16.21 -4.33
CA ARG A 613 -15.24 15.64 -5.24
C ARG A 613 -15.54 14.18 -5.62
N SER A 614 -16.36 13.50 -4.85
CA SER A 614 -16.72 12.09 -5.01
C SER A 614 -18.10 11.84 -5.62
N ASP A 615 -18.95 12.84 -5.82
CA ASP A 615 -20.32 12.61 -6.34
C ASP A 615 -20.31 12.01 -7.76
N ASP A 616 -19.27 12.33 -8.55
CA ASP A 616 -19.02 11.72 -9.86
C ASP A 616 -18.42 10.31 -9.76
N GLY A 617 -17.99 9.88 -8.58
CA GLY A 617 -17.28 8.62 -8.35
C GLY A 617 -15.92 8.54 -9.05
N PRO A 618 -15.19 7.42 -8.88
CA PRO A 618 -13.96 7.19 -9.63
C PRO A 618 -14.24 7.05 -11.12
N ALA A 619 -13.30 7.49 -11.95
CA ALA A 619 -13.24 7.12 -13.36
C ALA A 619 -13.18 5.59 -13.48
N PHE A 620 -14.24 4.98 -14.00
CA PHE A 620 -14.35 3.54 -14.11
C PHE A 620 -14.05 3.10 -15.54
N CYS A 621 -13.00 2.32 -15.73
CA CYS A 621 -12.59 1.84 -17.04
C CYS A 621 -12.72 0.32 -17.12
N VAL A 622 -13.56 -0.15 -18.02
CA VAL A 622 -13.79 -1.59 -18.29
C VAL A 622 -13.00 -2.09 -19.49
N ARG A 623 -12.29 -1.21 -20.20
CA ARG A 623 -11.51 -1.59 -21.38
C ARG A 623 -10.33 -2.45 -21.01
N ASN A 624 -10.22 -3.56 -21.72
CA ASN A 624 -8.97 -4.28 -21.84
C ASN A 624 -8.11 -3.56 -22.88
N GLY A 625 -6.80 -3.52 -22.67
CA GLY A 625 -5.91 -3.27 -23.79
C GLY A 625 -5.46 -1.83 -24.01
N CYS A 626 -4.86 -1.22 -22.99
CA CYS A 626 -3.62 -0.42 -23.20
C CYS A 626 -2.46 -1.26 -23.83
N ALA A 627 -2.77 -2.41 -24.46
CA ALA A 627 -1.86 -3.39 -25.02
C ALA A 627 -1.10 -2.87 -26.25
N LYS A 628 -1.61 -1.85 -26.95
CA LYS A 628 -0.90 -1.20 -28.06
C LYS A 628 0.37 -0.47 -27.59
N HIS A 629 0.41 0.04 -26.35
CA HIS A 629 1.51 0.90 -25.86
C HIS A 629 2.11 0.52 -24.51
N GLY A 630 1.66 -0.59 -23.95
CA GLY A 630 2.48 -1.46 -23.12
C GLY A 630 2.22 -2.86 -23.60
N VAL A 631 3.17 -3.44 -24.34
CA VAL A 631 3.16 -4.86 -24.73
C VAL A 631 3.24 -5.70 -23.44
N VAL A 632 2.09 -5.85 -22.79
CA VAL A 632 1.56 -7.13 -22.29
C VAL A 632 0.96 -7.88 -23.50
N GLY A 633 1.57 -7.70 -24.69
CA GLY A 633 1.39 -8.54 -25.83
C GLY A 633 2.10 -9.84 -25.51
N TRP A 634 1.27 -10.86 -25.49
CA TRP A 634 1.61 -12.27 -25.46
C TRP A 634 2.35 -12.76 -26.71
N MET A 635 2.74 -11.83 -27.59
CA MET A 635 3.68 -12.06 -28.65
C MET A 635 4.71 -10.94 -28.58
N PRO A 636 5.96 -11.27 -28.30
CA PRO A 636 7.05 -10.38 -28.65
C PRO A 636 6.97 -10.06 -30.17
N PRO A 637 7.54 -8.94 -30.65
CA PRO A 637 7.72 -8.74 -32.09
C PRO A 637 8.38 -10.01 -32.69
N GLU A 638 8.15 -10.34 -33.96
CA GLU A 638 8.44 -11.70 -34.48
C GLU A 638 9.86 -12.25 -34.18
N HIS A 639 10.83 -11.36 -33.99
CA HIS A 639 12.22 -11.67 -33.60
C HIS A 639 12.44 -12.04 -32.13
N GLU A 640 11.47 -11.77 -31.24
CA GLU A 640 11.53 -12.06 -29.81
C GLU A 640 10.57 -13.18 -29.37
N ARG A 641 9.71 -13.72 -30.26
CA ARG A 641 8.80 -14.85 -29.98
C ARG A 641 9.60 -16.04 -29.41
N PRO A 642 9.02 -16.91 -28.56
CA PRO A 642 9.73 -18.06 -28.02
C PRO A 642 10.35 -18.88 -29.15
N VAL A 643 11.66 -18.73 -29.30
CA VAL A 643 12.44 -19.35 -30.37
C VAL A 643 12.30 -20.85 -30.22
N ARG A 644 11.77 -21.51 -31.26
CA ARG A 644 11.80 -22.97 -31.40
C ARG A 644 13.21 -23.43 -31.07
N LEU A 645 13.33 -24.32 -30.08
CA LEU A 645 14.61 -24.96 -29.77
C LEU A 645 15.13 -25.60 -31.06
N ILE A 646 16.25 -25.05 -31.53
CA ILE A 646 17.06 -25.50 -32.66
C ILE A 646 16.39 -25.29 -34.03
N GLN A 647 16.81 -24.22 -34.71
CA GLN A 647 17.26 -24.26 -36.11
C GLN A 647 18.00 -22.95 -36.43
N SER A 648 19.27 -23.05 -36.81
CA SER A 648 20.03 -21.91 -37.35
C SER A 648 19.46 -21.54 -38.71
N ARG A 649 18.68 -20.46 -38.80
CA ARG A 649 18.43 -19.79 -40.08
C ARG A 649 19.42 -18.64 -40.23
N ARG A 650 20.23 -18.70 -41.28
CA ARG A 650 21.01 -17.55 -41.75
C ARG A 650 20.03 -16.41 -42.11
N PRO A 651 20.36 -15.15 -41.79
CA PRO A 651 19.59 -14.02 -42.27
C PRO A 651 19.67 -13.95 -43.80
N PRO A 652 18.59 -13.53 -44.49
CA PRO A 652 18.67 -13.23 -45.91
C PRO A 652 19.62 -12.04 -46.14
N PRO A 653 20.35 -12.00 -47.26
CA PRO A 653 21.22 -10.88 -47.59
C PRO A 653 20.38 -9.61 -47.78
N LEU A 654 20.82 -8.52 -47.15
CA LEU A 654 20.27 -7.18 -47.36
C LEU A 654 20.59 -6.74 -48.79
N THR A 655 19.57 -6.45 -49.59
CA THR A 655 19.71 -5.69 -50.83
C THR A 655 19.73 -4.19 -50.50
N PRO A 656 20.61 -3.39 -51.13
CA PRO A 656 20.67 -1.96 -50.88
C PRO A 656 19.59 -1.26 -51.71
N GLU A 657 18.59 -0.68 -51.06
CA GLU A 657 17.68 0.29 -51.69
C GLU A 657 17.93 1.69 -51.12
N HIS A 658 17.61 2.67 -51.98
CA HIS A 658 18.12 4.03 -52.10
C HIS A 658 18.30 4.90 -50.84
N PRO A 659 19.25 5.87 -50.86
CA PRO A 659 19.38 6.87 -49.81
C PRO A 659 18.14 7.78 -49.77
N PRO A 660 17.69 8.22 -48.58
CA PRO A 660 16.57 9.14 -48.46
C PRO A 660 16.93 10.51 -49.01
N ASP A 661 15.95 11.13 -49.66
CA ASP A 661 16.03 12.48 -50.23
C ASP A 661 16.26 13.53 -49.12
N GLU A 662 17.34 14.29 -49.25
CA GLU A 662 17.85 15.25 -48.26
C GLU A 662 16.82 16.34 -47.93
N HIS A 663 15.88 16.60 -48.85
CA HIS A 663 14.78 17.55 -48.67
C HIS A 663 13.70 17.09 -47.69
N GLN A 664 13.51 15.77 -47.48
CA GLN A 664 12.53 15.26 -46.50
C GLN A 664 13.04 15.36 -45.06
N LEU A 665 14.37 15.29 -44.88
CA LEU A 665 15.03 15.43 -43.58
C LEU A 665 14.96 16.88 -43.05
N VAL A 666 15.08 17.86 -43.94
CA VAL A 666 15.01 19.29 -43.58
C VAL A 666 13.56 19.71 -43.24
N ALA A 667 12.56 19.17 -43.96
CA ALA A 667 11.16 19.45 -43.68
C ALA A 667 10.69 18.86 -42.34
N GLY A 668 11.17 17.66 -41.98
CA GLY A 668 10.87 17.04 -40.68
C GLY A 668 11.51 17.77 -39.49
N LEU A 669 12.68 18.38 -39.67
CA LEU A 669 13.36 19.15 -38.62
C LEU A 669 12.74 20.54 -38.39
N GLN A 670 12.11 21.15 -39.41
CA GLN A 670 11.41 22.43 -39.27
C GLN A 670 10.07 22.31 -38.55
N ALA A 671 9.40 21.15 -38.60
CA ALA A 671 8.17 20.88 -37.84
C ALA A 671 8.40 20.73 -36.32
N LEU A 672 9.65 20.49 -35.90
CA LEU A 672 10.05 20.31 -34.49
C LEU A 672 10.41 21.63 -33.78
N ALA A 673 10.37 22.77 -34.47
CA ALA A 673 10.77 24.04 -33.91
C ALA A 673 9.57 24.86 -33.37
N LEU A 674 9.54 24.98 -32.03
CA LEU A 674 8.94 26.07 -31.24
C LEU A 674 7.41 26.02 -31.02
N SER A 675 7.01 25.24 -30.00
CA SER A 675 5.92 25.62 -29.09
C SER A 675 6.42 25.51 -27.64
N PRO A 676 6.12 26.48 -26.75
CA PRO A 676 6.54 26.41 -25.35
C PRO A 676 5.86 25.22 -24.66
N PRO A 677 6.52 24.56 -23.68
CA PRO A 677 6.02 23.34 -23.10
C PRO A 677 4.84 23.66 -22.17
N ARG A 678 3.62 23.36 -22.61
CA ARG A 678 2.51 23.04 -21.69
C ARG A 678 2.62 21.55 -21.38
N GLU A 679 3.33 21.23 -20.31
CA GLU A 679 3.66 19.85 -19.92
C GLU A 679 2.40 19.07 -19.51
N ASN A 680 2.31 17.84 -20.02
CA ASN A 680 1.37 16.74 -19.76
C ASN A 680 0.08 16.64 -20.59
N ASP A 681 -0.65 17.71 -20.90
CA ASP A 681 -1.94 17.54 -21.60
C ASP A 681 -1.79 17.21 -23.10
N THR A 682 -0.73 17.67 -23.77
CA THR A 682 -0.50 17.42 -25.20
C THR A 682 0.03 16.03 -25.52
N LEU A 683 0.89 15.46 -24.66
CA LEU A 683 1.33 14.06 -24.82
C LEU A 683 0.17 13.07 -24.65
N LEU A 684 -0.79 13.39 -23.78
CA LEU A 684 -2.03 12.61 -23.65
C LEU A 684 -2.95 12.77 -24.87
N ALA A 685 -2.95 13.94 -25.53
CA ALA A 685 -3.77 14.21 -26.71
C ALA A 685 -3.26 13.50 -27.98
N ASP A 686 -1.95 13.48 -28.24
CA ASP A 686 -1.36 12.78 -29.41
C ASP A 686 -1.46 11.25 -29.28
N LEU A 687 -1.50 10.73 -28.06
CA LEU A 687 -1.80 9.33 -27.78
C LEU A 687 -3.31 9.02 -27.76
N GLY A 688 -4.16 10.05 -27.79
CA GLY A 688 -5.60 10.00 -27.57
C GLY A 688 -6.42 9.64 -28.82
N GLY A 689 -5.85 9.75 -30.02
CA GLY A 689 -6.58 9.45 -31.27
C GLY A 689 -6.99 7.97 -31.42
N GLU A 690 -6.22 7.04 -30.83
CA GLU A 690 -6.51 5.60 -30.93
C GLU A 690 -7.01 4.97 -29.61
N LEU A 691 -6.82 5.64 -28.47
CA LEU A 691 -7.07 5.05 -27.16
C LEU A 691 -8.32 5.65 -26.54
N ARG A 692 -9.46 4.95 -26.72
CA ARG A 692 -10.78 5.27 -26.13
C ARG A 692 -10.83 5.08 -24.59
N HIS A 693 -9.78 5.43 -23.85
CA HIS A 693 -9.77 5.35 -22.39
C HIS A 693 -10.37 6.63 -21.77
N PRO A 694 -11.13 6.54 -20.66
CA PRO A 694 -11.53 7.72 -19.91
C PRO A 694 -10.31 8.53 -19.45
N VAL A 695 -10.39 9.85 -19.57
CA VAL A 695 -9.34 10.76 -19.09
C VAL A 695 -9.10 10.50 -17.60
N GLY A 696 -7.83 10.33 -17.22
CA GLY A 696 -7.43 10.08 -15.84
C GLY A 696 -7.68 8.66 -15.32
N CYS A 697 -8.06 7.70 -16.18
CA CYS A 697 -8.17 6.31 -15.74
C CYS A 697 -6.82 5.74 -15.26
N ALA A 698 -6.88 4.72 -14.38
CA ALA A 698 -5.68 4.13 -13.78
C ALA A 698 -4.73 3.51 -14.83
N HIS A 699 -5.22 3.12 -16.02
CA HIS A 699 -4.37 2.63 -17.10
C HIS A 699 -3.42 3.70 -17.63
N LEU A 700 -3.93 4.91 -17.89
CA LEU A 700 -3.12 6.02 -18.38
C LEU A 700 -2.13 6.48 -17.31
N VAL A 701 -2.58 6.52 -16.05
CA VAL A 701 -1.71 6.81 -14.89
C VAL A 701 -0.62 5.74 -14.73
N ALA A 702 -0.96 4.46 -14.88
CA ALA A 702 0.03 3.40 -14.86
C ALA A 702 1.08 3.58 -15.96
N ARG A 703 0.64 3.95 -17.17
CA ARG A 703 1.57 4.15 -18.30
C ARG A 703 2.63 5.19 -17.96
N THR A 704 2.22 6.36 -17.48
CA THR A 704 3.18 7.42 -17.12
C THR A 704 4.06 7.03 -15.94
N MET A 705 3.55 6.23 -14.99
CA MET A 705 4.32 5.83 -13.79
C MET A 705 5.41 4.79 -14.05
N TRP A 706 5.20 3.87 -14.99
CA TRP A 706 6.08 2.70 -15.18
C TRP A 706 6.91 2.75 -16.46
N ASP A 707 6.76 3.81 -17.26
CA ASP A 707 7.58 4.06 -18.44
C ASP A 707 8.97 4.53 -18.04
N VAL A 708 10.04 3.92 -18.54
CA VAL A 708 11.41 4.35 -18.21
C VAL A 708 11.73 5.70 -18.84
N ASP A 709 11.05 6.07 -19.93
CA ASP A 709 11.29 7.33 -20.63
C ASP A 709 10.60 8.52 -19.94
N SER A 710 9.72 8.29 -18.97
CA SER A 710 9.10 9.35 -18.15
C SER A 710 9.87 9.69 -16.86
N TRP A 711 10.94 8.94 -16.54
CA TRP A 711 11.75 9.08 -15.32
C TRP A 711 13.12 9.71 -15.57
#